data_AF-A0A2S9TR28-F1
#
_entry.id   AF-A0A2S9TR28-F1
#
_cell.length_a   1.000
_cell.length_b   1.000
_cell.length_c   1.000
_cell.angle_alpha   90.00
_cell.angle_beta   90.00
_cell.angle_gamma   90.00
#
_symmetry.space_group_name_H-M   'P 1'
#
loop_
_entity.id
_entity.type
_entity.pdbx_description
1 polymer ?
#
loop_
_entity_poly.entity_id
_entity_poly.type
_entity_poly.pdbx_seq_one_letter_code
_entity_poly.pdbx_strand_id
1 'polypeptide(L)'
;MKLFLLLLVSTFLYSSSLEKVSIQFNWKYQFEVAGFIAAKEKGFYENVGLDVELKEYNPEVDILFDVLNNKVTYGISSSNIVLENKKIASIVLLATYLQKSPLVFITKPDIKTLSQFLGKTIMGHKDELKNSSLALFLSHFNINFSNTKFIPHNFKIDDFINGKVEIMSAFRSNQLYELDKRKIDYNIIDPADYGFVMSAVNLYTSKEEAFKNKDRTQKFIEATNRGWEYSLKNKEEIIDILIKKYGVNKSKEALLYETDVVNQVMMRDFYPIGKVSPELTQRLVKQLSYSGMIEPNQKINHIFFENIVDKIPSDFSLTKSEKEYLNSKHSLKMCIDPFWYPIEFMKDGKISGITSDLKRYFEEKIQINIDVVPTNNWNESLDFIKDKKCDIISSISPSYDRMSYLNFTKPILTLPIVVTTQKDKPFLRDISLLKNEKIAILKGHFISEYIKDYFPYLKTVEVASMNEGLYLVEQGEVYGYIDNALVLSSTIQKEFSNSLKIGFRFDILDELSIGTRNDEPILNDIFSRLVDDLDETKKQEFLNNWTIITEQVGWFSLKEIIFLVIFTTTIFGGLIFYQRKLKILNKKLKKLYLTDKLTGLYNRFKIDKELSLQKDNIDRNESYSCGLILIDIDYFKSINDTLGHLVGDCILKDISKLLKNNLRKTDIIGRWGGEEFLIILPFTSKDIAKKVAENLRALIEENNFSYKMNRKITISIGVTEFSKSKSVEDTLLLVDNLLYKAKENGRNRVEES
;
A
#
# COMPACT_ATOMS: atom_id res chain seq x y z
N MET A 1 73.46 -44.58 41.05
CA MET A 1 72.23 -45.29 40.65
C MET A 1 71.03 -44.52 41.19
N LYS A 2 70.09 -44.20 40.29
CA LYS A 2 68.74 -43.62 40.46
C LYS A 2 68.63 -42.14 40.82
N LEU A 3 68.41 -41.25 39.84
CA LEU A 3 67.21 -40.93 39.03
C LEU A 3 66.32 -39.88 39.72
N PHE A 4 66.54 -38.63 39.33
CA PHE A 4 65.68 -37.47 39.58
C PHE A 4 64.54 -37.52 38.54
N LEU A 5 63.29 -37.58 38.97
CA LEU A 5 62.13 -37.51 38.07
C LEU A 5 61.47 -36.13 38.24
N LEU A 6 61.72 -35.23 37.29
CA LEU A 6 61.03 -33.96 37.14
C LEU A 6 59.79 -34.19 36.27
N LEU A 7 58.59 -34.08 36.84
CA LEU A 7 57.33 -34.14 36.10
C LEU A 7 57.00 -32.74 35.56
N LEU A 8 57.28 -32.54 34.27
CA LEU A 8 56.80 -31.41 33.47
C LEU A 8 55.33 -31.65 33.14
N VAL A 9 54.43 -30.88 33.77
CA VAL A 9 53.03 -30.78 33.35
C VAL A 9 52.99 -29.80 32.17
N SER A 10 52.97 -30.33 30.96
CA SER A 10 52.65 -29.56 29.75
C SER A 10 51.14 -29.36 29.69
N THR A 11 50.67 -28.15 30.03
CA THR A 11 49.34 -27.69 29.66
C THR A 11 49.28 -27.50 28.15
N PHE A 12 48.76 -28.49 27.41
CA PHE A 12 48.32 -28.28 26.03
C PHE A 12 47.09 -27.36 26.05
N LEU A 13 47.31 -26.06 25.87
CA LEU A 13 46.26 -25.15 25.42
C LEU A 13 45.89 -25.54 23.99
N TYR A 14 44.78 -26.28 23.83
CA TYR A 14 44.14 -26.44 22.54
C TYR A 14 43.59 -25.06 22.13
N SER A 15 44.35 -24.32 21.32
CA SER A 15 43.80 -23.19 20.57
C SER A 15 42.87 -23.78 19.51
N SER A 16 41.55 -23.74 19.74
CA SER A 16 40.57 -24.06 18.68
C SER A 16 40.80 -23.12 17.51
N SER A 17 41.01 -23.66 16.30
CA SER A 17 41.13 -22.85 15.09
C SER A 17 39.84 -22.04 14.87
N LEU A 18 39.96 -20.73 14.65
CA LEU A 18 38.82 -19.86 14.36
C LEU A 18 38.06 -20.35 13.13
N GLU A 19 36.73 -20.35 13.21
CA GLU A 19 35.85 -20.74 12.13
C GLU A 19 35.69 -19.60 11.13
N LYS A 20 35.97 -19.87 9.84
CA LYS A 20 35.95 -18.84 8.79
C LYS A 20 34.54 -18.59 8.28
N VAL A 21 34.13 -17.33 8.29
CA VAL A 21 32.88 -16.86 7.67
C VAL A 21 33.12 -15.56 6.92
N SER A 22 32.25 -15.23 5.98
CA SER A 22 32.36 -13.98 5.22
C SER A 22 31.03 -13.24 5.12
N ILE A 23 31.10 -11.92 5.05
CA ILE A 23 29.94 -11.04 4.82
C ILE A 23 30.19 -10.14 3.63
N GLN A 24 29.19 -10.03 2.74
CA GLN A 24 29.22 -9.14 1.58
C GLN A 24 28.29 -7.94 1.80
N PHE A 25 28.88 -6.74 1.79
CA PHE A 25 28.13 -5.49 1.91
C PHE A 25 27.50 -5.07 0.58
N ASN A 26 26.31 -4.46 0.67
CA ASN A 26 25.59 -3.83 -0.43
C ASN A 26 25.98 -2.36 -0.62
N TRP A 27 26.89 -1.84 0.20
CA TRP A 27 27.44 -0.50 0.08
C TRP A 27 28.92 -0.43 0.49
N LYS A 28 29.56 0.71 0.18
CA LYS A 28 30.96 0.97 0.51
C LYS A 28 31.17 1.04 2.02
N TYR A 29 32.41 0.87 2.48
CA TYR A 29 32.75 1.09 3.88
C TYR A 29 32.43 2.53 4.27
N GLN A 30 31.47 2.67 5.17
CA GLN A 30 31.02 3.92 5.77
C GLN A 30 30.50 3.61 7.18
N PHE A 31 29.96 4.61 7.88
CA PHE A 31 29.48 4.40 9.24
C PHE A 31 28.23 3.51 9.28
N GLU A 32 27.48 3.42 8.18
CA GLU A 32 26.35 2.49 8.02
C GLU A 32 26.70 0.99 8.24
N VAL A 33 27.98 0.61 8.16
CA VAL A 33 28.46 -0.76 8.48
C VAL A 33 29.44 -0.79 9.67
N ALA A 34 29.49 0.28 10.45
CA ALA A 34 30.44 0.47 11.56
C ALA A 34 30.39 -0.66 12.59
N GLY A 35 29.22 -1.23 12.87
CA GLY A 35 29.11 -2.33 13.83
C GLY A 35 29.89 -3.58 13.43
N PHE A 36 29.89 -3.94 12.14
CA PHE A 36 30.65 -5.08 11.63
C PHE A 36 32.16 -4.83 11.69
N ILE A 37 32.57 -3.61 11.34
CA ILE A 37 33.97 -3.19 11.41
C ILE A 37 34.43 -3.18 12.88
N ALA A 38 33.66 -2.60 13.79
CA ALA A 38 33.97 -2.62 15.21
C ALA A 38 34.04 -4.06 15.76
N ALA A 39 33.12 -4.94 15.36
CA ALA A 39 33.14 -6.34 15.79
C ALA A 39 34.42 -7.09 15.35
N LYS A 40 34.94 -6.79 14.16
CA LYS A 40 36.21 -7.32 13.68
C LYS A 40 37.40 -6.69 14.39
N GLU A 41 37.49 -5.37 14.38
CA GLU A 41 38.65 -4.63 14.88
C GLU A 41 38.81 -4.68 16.40
N LYS A 42 37.73 -4.96 17.13
CA LYS A 42 37.74 -5.13 18.60
C LYS A 42 37.77 -6.59 19.03
N GLY A 43 37.94 -7.52 18.10
CA GLY A 43 38.05 -8.95 18.39
C GLY A 43 36.74 -9.56 18.90
N PHE A 44 35.59 -8.91 18.76
CA PHE A 44 34.31 -9.48 19.22
C PHE A 44 33.96 -10.76 18.45
N TYR A 45 34.33 -10.84 17.16
CA TYR A 45 34.23 -12.08 16.39
C TYR A 45 35.23 -13.14 16.84
N GLU A 46 36.50 -12.77 17.04
CA GLU A 46 37.55 -13.70 17.48
C GLU A 46 37.23 -14.30 18.86
N ASN A 47 36.69 -13.49 19.78
CA ASN A 47 36.29 -13.90 21.13
C ASN A 47 35.17 -14.94 21.15
N VAL A 48 34.36 -15.03 20.08
CA VAL A 48 33.33 -16.05 19.92
C VAL A 48 33.76 -17.17 18.97
N GLY A 49 35.04 -17.21 18.58
CA GLY A 49 35.63 -18.26 17.77
C GLY A 49 35.51 -18.07 16.25
N LEU A 50 35.22 -16.86 15.76
CA LEU A 50 34.99 -16.58 14.34
C LEU A 50 36.12 -15.73 13.72
N ASP A 51 36.57 -16.14 12.53
CA ASP A 51 37.41 -15.34 11.62
C ASP A 51 36.51 -14.79 10.50
N VAL A 52 36.14 -13.52 10.61
CA VAL A 52 35.17 -12.89 9.70
C VAL A 52 35.88 -12.08 8.61
N GLU A 53 35.68 -12.47 7.36
CA GLU A 53 36.05 -11.68 6.19
C GLU A 53 34.97 -10.64 5.86
N LEU A 54 35.34 -9.35 5.85
CA LEU A 54 34.44 -8.25 5.47
C LEU A 54 34.68 -7.90 4.00
N LYS A 55 33.70 -8.13 3.12
CA LYS A 55 33.79 -7.82 1.69
C LYS A 55 33.02 -6.55 1.37
N GLU A 56 33.73 -5.52 0.90
CA GLU A 56 33.12 -4.25 0.47
C GLU A 56 32.22 -4.45 -0.75
N TYR A 57 31.28 -3.53 -0.95
CA TYR A 57 30.44 -3.48 -2.15
C TYR A 57 31.23 -3.54 -3.45
N ASN A 58 30.80 -4.45 -4.33
CA ASN A 58 31.24 -4.57 -5.70
C ASN A 58 30.01 -4.61 -6.62
N PRO A 59 29.88 -3.69 -7.60
CA PRO A 59 28.72 -3.65 -8.51
C PRO A 59 28.60 -4.88 -9.43
N GLU A 60 29.66 -5.67 -9.59
CA GLU A 60 29.65 -6.91 -10.38
C GLU A 60 29.17 -8.13 -9.59
N VAL A 61 29.01 -8.01 -8.27
CA VAL A 61 28.62 -9.11 -7.39
C VAL A 61 27.10 -9.12 -7.18
N ASP A 62 26.48 -10.25 -7.51
CA ASP A 62 25.11 -10.54 -7.08
C ASP A 62 25.15 -11.19 -5.68
N ILE A 63 24.90 -10.37 -4.66
CA ILE A 63 24.97 -10.78 -3.25
C ILE A 63 23.97 -11.90 -2.94
N LEU A 64 22.76 -11.84 -3.53
CA LEU A 64 21.76 -12.88 -3.30
C LEU A 64 22.24 -14.21 -3.89
N PHE A 65 22.71 -14.18 -5.13
CA PHE A 65 23.22 -15.38 -5.80
C PHE A 65 24.40 -15.99 -5.03
N ASP A 66 25.36 -15.17 -4.61
CA ASP A 66 26.55 -15.67 -3.90
C ASP A 66 26.23 -16.23 -2.51
N VAL A 67 25.25 -15.66 -1.79
CA VAL A 67 24.77 -16.22 -0.51
C VAL A 67 24.00 -17.53 -0.72
N LEU A 68 23.10 -17.59 -1.70
CA LEU A 68 22.32 -18.81 -1.97
C LEU A 68 23.19 -19.97 -2.49
N ASN A 69 24.33 -19.68 -3.12
CA ASN A 69 25.29 -20.67 -3.60
C ASN A 69 26.47 -20.89 -2.63
N ASN A 70 26.37 -20.43 -1.38
CA ASN A 70 27.37 -20.60 -0.32
C ASN A 70 28.78 -20.10 -0.68
N LYS A 71 28.91 -19.12 -1.59
CA LYS A 71 30.19 -18.43 -1.89
C LYS A 71 30.51 -17.35 -0.85
N VAL A 72 29.48 -16.80 -0.23
CA VAL A 72 29.56 -15.86 0.89
C VAL A 72 28.60 -16.36 1.98
N THR A 73 29.00 -16.26 3.25
CA THR A 73 28.20 -16.77 4.38
C THR A 73 27.00 -15.87 4.69
N TYR A 74 27.21 -14.55 4.71
CA TYR A 74 26.19 -13.56 5.06
C TYR A 74 26.10 -12.44 4.02
N GLY A 75 24.90 -11.90 3.82
CA GLY A 75 24.65 -10.76 2.93
C GLY A 75 23.95 -9.61 3.67
N ILE A 76 24.10 -8.40 3.13
CA ILE A 76 23.32 -7.23 3.56
C ILE A 76 22.35 -6.78 2.46
N SER A 77 21.11 -6.47 2.83
CA SER A 77 20.11 -5.90 1.93
C SER A 77 19.54 -4.57 2.43
N SER A 78 19.12 -3.72 1.47
CA SER A 78 18.44 -2.44 1.72
C SER A 78 16.93 -2.59 1.99
N SER A 79 16.48 -3.80 2.27
CA SER A 79 15.07 -4.18 2.44
C SER A 79 14.97 -5.40 3.36
N ASN A 80 13.91 -5.49 4.17
CA ASN A 80 13.61 -6.65 5.03
C ASN A 80 13.37 -7.95 4.23
N ILE A 81 13.08 -7.84 2.93
CA ILE A 81 12.96 -8.97 2.01
C ILE A 81 13.90 -8.79 0.83
N VAL A 82 14.41 -9.90 0.31
CA VAL A 82 15.17 -9.94 -0.95
C VAL A 82 14.28 -10.57 -2.01
N LEU A 83 14.25 -10.00 -3.21
CA LEU A 83 13.39 -10.44 -4.29
C LEU A 83 14.18 -11.17 -5.37
N GLU A 84 13.62 -12.27 -5.86
CA GLU A 84 14.07 -13.00 -7.05
C GLU A 84 12.87 -13.15 -7.98
N ASN A 85 12.89 -12.51 -9.16
CA ASN A 85 11.83 -12.61 -10.16
C ASN A 85 10.39 -12.40 -9.61
N LYS A 86 10.15 -11.30 -8.87
CA LYS A 86 8.88 -10.97 -8.19
C LYS A 86 8.44 -11.93 -7.07
N LYS A 87 9.29 -12.88 -6.68
CA LYS A 87 9.08 -13.75 -5.52
C LYS A 87 10.03 -13.37 -4.40
N ILE A 88 9.65 -13.67 -3.17
CA ILE A 88 10.53 -13.53 -2.02
C ILE A 88 11.58 -14.64 -2.11
N ALA A 89 12.86 -14.25 -2.13
CA ALA A 89 13.96 -15.19 -2.21
C ALA A 89 13.99 -16.10 -0.97
N SER A 90 14.49 -17.32 -1.15
CA SER A 90 14.53 -18.33 -0.08
C SER A 90 15.70 -18.13 0.89
N ILE A 91 15.71 -16.98 1.55
CA ILE A 91 16.70 -16.55 2.54
C ILE A 91 16.12 -16.59 3.96
N VAL A 92 17.00 -16.38 4.94
CA VAL A 92 16.66 -16.15 6.35
C VAL A 92 17.22 -14.78 6.77
N LEU A 93 16.34 -13.91 7.23
CA LEU A 93 16.64 -12.62 7.82
C LEU A 93 17.10 -12.83 9.27
N LEU A 94 18.33 -12.41 9.54
CA LEU A 94 19.07 -12.65 10.78
C LEU A 94 19.00 -11.46 11.74
N ALA A 95 19.18 -10.24 11.24
CA ALA A 95 19.17 -9.02 12.03
C ALA A 95 18.83 -7.79 11.17
N THR A 96 18.26 -6.76 11.78
CA THR A 96 18.02 -5.46 11.15
C THR A 96 18.70 -4.36 11.98
N TYR A 97 19.61 -3.61 11.35
CA TYR A 97 20.38 -2.58 12.05
C TYR A 97 19.81 -1.18 11.88
N LEU A 98 19.27 -0.82 10.70
CA LEU A 98 18.54 0.45 10.52
C LEU A 98 17.05 0.17 10.35
N GLN A 99 16.23 0.52 11.34
CA GLN A 99 14.79 0.25 11.32
C GLN A 99 14.04 1.08 10.26
N LYS A 100 14.63 2.22 9.87
CA LYS A 100 14.14 3.08 8.80
C LYS A 100 15.22 3.29 7.73
N SER A 101 14.81 3.25 6.47
CA SER A 101 15.70 3.53 5.34
C SER A 101 16.09 5.01 5.35
N PRO A 102 17.38 5.35 5.22
CA PRO A 102 17.85 6.72 5.08
C PRO A 102 17.59 7.32 3.69
N LEU A 103 17.03 6.54 2.75
CA LEU A 103 16.82 6.94 1.37
C LEU A 103 15.55 7.80 1.21
N VAL A 104 15.70 8.98 0.63
CA VAL A 104 14.64 9.97 0.40
C VAL A 104 14.72 10.56 -1.00
N PHE A 105 13.68 11.30 -1.42
CA PHE A 105 13.83 12.28 -2.51
C PHE A 105 14.12 13.65 -1.92
N ILE A 106 15.04 14.39 -2.54
CA ILE A 106 15.14 15.84 -2.38
C ILE A 106 14.54 16.53 -3.60
N THR A 107 13.88 17.66 -3.38
CA THR A 107 13.31 18.47 -4.45
C THR A 107 13.73 19.93 -4.31
N LYS A 108 13.65 20.67 -5.42
CA LYS A 108 13.76 22.13 -5.38
C LYS A 108 12.64 22.74 -4.50
N PRO A 109 12.89 23.88 -3.81
CA PRO A 109 11.94 24.46 -2.85
C PRO A 109 10.54 24.76 -3.41
N ASP A 110 10.42 25.02 -4.71
CA ASP A 110 9.17 25.26 -5.43
C ASP A 110 8.32 24.01 -5.66
N ILE A 111 8.91 22.82 -5.51
CA ILE A 111 8.24 21.51 -5.60
C ILE A 111 7.92 21.03 -4.18
N LYS A 112 6.65 21.20 -3.77
CA LYS A 112 6.14 20.90 -2.43
C LYS A 112 5.10 19.78 -2.42
N THR A 113 4.46 19.49 -3.55
CA THR A 113 3.41 18.49 -3.65
C THR A 113 3.76 17.39 -4.63
N LEU A 114 3.18 16.21 -4.41
CA LEU A 114 3.42 15.03 -5.23
C LEU A 114 2.96 15.18 -6.68
N SER A 115 1.87 15.92 -6.91
CA SER A 115 1.40 16.23 -8.26
C SER A 115 2.43 16.98 -9.11
N GLN A 116 3.35 17.72 -8.47
CA GLN A 116 4.40 18.48 -9.13
C GLN A 116 5.60 17.61 -9.55
N PHE A 117 5.64 16.31 -9.19
CA PHE A 117 6.65 15.38 -9.69
C PHE A 117 6.43 15.06 -11.18
N LEU A 118 5.18 15.11 -11.65
CA LEU A 118 4.82 14.77 -13.02
C LEU A 118 5.48 15.73 -14.01
N GLY A 119 6.10 15.18 -15.06
CA GLY A 119 6.81 15.93 -16.08
C GLY A 119 8.17 16.50 -15.65
N LYS A 120 8.61 16.29 -14.40
CA LYS A 120 9.94 16.70 -13.92
C LYS A 120 11.02 15.68 -14.29
N THR A 121 12.28 16.08 -14.12
CA THR A 121 13.42 15.19 -14.24
C THR A 121 13.82 14.67 -12.86
N ILE A 122 13.67 13.36 -12.66
CA ILE A 122 14.10 12.65 -11.46
C ILE A 122 15.45 11.97 -11.74
N MET A 123 16.46 12.32 -10.95
CA MET A 123 17.72 11.59 -10.91
C MET A 123 17.65 10.50 -9.84
N GLY A 124 17.96 9.24 -10.19
CA GLY A 124 18.01 8.15 -9.21
C GLY A 124 18.73 6.90 -9.70
N HIS A 125 19.28 6.12 -8.78
CA HIS A 125 19.97 4.88 -9.14
C HIS A 125 18.93 3.82 -9.56
N LYS A 126 19.30 2.95 -10.50
CA LYS A 126 18.37 1.94 -11.04
C LYS A 126 17.75 1.06 -9.95
N ASP A 127 18.55 0.64 -8.98
CA ASP A 127 18.07 -0.22 -7.89
C ASP A 127 17.21 0.55 -6.88
N GLU A 128 17.53 1.83 -6.61
CA GLU A 128 16.72 2.71 -5.77
C GLU A 128 15.33 2.93 -6.41
N LEU A 129 15.28 3.12 -7.72
CA LEU A 129 14.03 3.38 -8.44
C LEU A 129 13.22 2.10 -8.74
N LYS A 130 13.76 0.91 -8.46
CA LYS A 130 13.10 -0.37 -8.74
C LYS A 130 12.78 -1.20 -7.50
N ASN A 131 13.68 -1.26 -6.53
CA ASN A 131 13.65 -2.22 -5.42
C ASN A 131 13.74 -1.56 -4.03
N SER A 132 13.33 -0.29 -3.90
CA SER A 132 13.41 0.46 -2.63
C SER A 132 12.09 1.14 -2.23
N SER A 133 12.11 1.83 -1.09
CA SER A 133 10.99 2.64 -0.60
C SER A 133 10.61 3.74 -1.59
N LEU A 134 11.58 4.30 -2.32
CA LEU A 134 11.34 5.27 -3.39
C LEU A 134 10.56 4.64 -4.55
N ALA A 135 10.89 3.40 -4.94
CA ALA A 135 10.18 2.70 -6.01
C ALA A 135 8.72 2.47 -5.63
N LEU A 136 8.47 1.99 -4.41
CA LEU A 136 7.12 1.76 -3.87
C LEU A 136 6.32 3.06 -3.84
N PHE A 137 6.94 4.15 -3.37
CA PHE A 137 6.37 5.48 -3.37
C PHE A 137 5.99 5.97 -4.78
N LEU A 138 6.92 5.89 -5.74
CA LEU A 138 6.65 6.29 -7.13
C LEU A 138 5.50 5.47 -7.74
N SER A 139 5.51 4.15 -7.53
CA SER A 139 4.47 3.26 -8.04
C SER A 139 3.10 3.57 -7.44
N HIS A 140 3.02 3.87 -6.15
CA HIS A 140 1.76 4.21 -5.48
C HIS A 140 1.14 5.48 -6.09
N PHE A 141 1.96 6.48 -6.42
CA PHE A 141 1.52 7.72 -7.04
C PHE A 141 1.50 7.69 -8.58
N ASN A 142 1.67 6.50 -9.18
CA ASN A 142 1.70 6.30 -10.63
C ASN A 142 2.73 7.19 -11.35
N ILE A 143 3.87 7.47 -10.72
CA ILE A 143 4.99 8.19 -11.32
C ILE A 143 5.88 7.16 -12.01
N ASN A 144 6.01 7.26 -13.33
CA ASN A 144 6.69 6.24 -14.14
C ASN A 144 7.30 6.86 -15.42
N PHE A 145 8.04 6.07 -16.19
CA PHE A 145 8.74 6.53 -17.39
C PHE A 145 7.83 7.12 -18.49
N SER A 146 6.51 6.87 -18.45
CA SER A 146 5.57 7.45 -19.42
C SER A 146 5.18 8.90 -19.11
N ASN A 147 5.32 9.34 -17.85
CA ASN A 147 4.88 10.66 -17.41
C ASN A 147 5.96 11.50 -16.73
N THR A 148 7.16 10.94 -16.53
CA THR A 148 8.26 11.59 -15.82
C THR A 148 9.59 11.16 -16.45
N LYS A 149 10.55 12.08 -16.53
CA LYS A 149 11.87 11.79 -17.09
C LYS A 149 12.78 11.28 -15.98
N PHE A 150 13.41 10.12 -16.19
CA PHE A 150 14.39 9.56 -15.27
C PHE A 150 15.78 9.63 -15.87
N ILE A 151 16.77 10.03 -15.06
CA ILE A 151 18.18 9.97 -15.44
C ILE A 151 19.01 9.21 -14.40
N PRO A 152 20.09 8.52 -14.81
CA PRO A 152 20.94 7.79 -13.88
C PRO A 152 21.59 8.70 -12.85
N HIS A 153 21.67 8.23 -11.61
CA HIS A 153 22.35 8.94 -10.53
C HIS A 153 23.88 8.86 -10.68
N ASN A 154 24.55 10.00 -10.61
CA ASN A 154 26.02 10.11 -10.71
C ASN A 154 26.70 10.26 -9.33
N PHE A 155 25.93 10.16 -8.25
CA PHE A 155 26.37 10.26 -6.86
C PHE A 155 26.95 11.62 -6.47
N LYS A 156 26.67 12.66 -7.25
CA LYS A 156 27.06 14.06 -7.00
C LYS A 156 25.82 14.95 -6.92
N ILE A 157 25.91 15.99 -6.10
CA ILE A 157 24.81 16.96 -5.93
C ILE A 157 24.82 18.07 -6.99
N ASP A 158 25.86 18.16 -7.82
CA ASP A 158 26.08 19.31 -8.71
C ASP A 158 24.99 19.45 -9.78
N ASP A 159 24.46 18.34 -10.31
CA ASP A 159 23.38 18.39 -11.30
C ASP A 159 22.05 18.85 -10.68
N PHE A 160 21.81 18.54 -9.41
CA PHE A 160 20.70 19.10 -8.65
C PHE A 160 20.93 20.60 -8.39
N ILE A 161 22.10 21.00 -7.87
CA ILE A 161 22.42 22.41 -7.60
C ILE A 161 22.27 23.27 -8.86
N ASN A 162 22.86 22.84 -9.97
CA ASN A 162 22.86 23.58 -11.24
C ASN A 162 21.51 23.54 -11.99
N GLY A 163 20.48 22.90 -11.43
CA GLY A 163 19.14 22.86 -12.01
C GLY A 163 19.00 21.97 -13.24
N LYS A 164 19.92 21.04 -13.48
CA LYS A 164 19.77 20.02 -14.54
C LYS A 164 18.70 18.99 -14.19
N VAL A 165 18.45 18.81 -12.89
CA VAL A 165 17.35 18.00 -12.36
C VAL A 165 16.63 18.75 -11.25
N GLU A 166 15.32 18.55 -11.17
CA GLU A 166 14.48 19.16 -10.13
C GLU A 166 14.28 18.25 -8.92
N ILE A 167 14.49 16.94 -9.10
CA ILE A 167 14.28 15.91 -8.08
C ILE A 167 15.44 14.92 -8.13
N MET A 168 15.96 14.52 -6.98
CA MET A 168 17.10 13.60 -6.89
C MET A 168 16.89 12.63 -5.71
N SER A 169 17.17 11.34 -5.90
CA SER A 169 17.30 10.42 -4.76
C SER A 169 18.51 10.81 -3.92
N ALA A 170 18.39 10.73 -2.61
CA ALA A 170 19.43 11.15 -1.70
C ALA A 170 19.41 10.28 -0.45
N PHE A 171 20.61 9.99 0.07
CA PHE A 171 20.74 9.44 1.41
C PHE A 171 20.80 10.59 2.40
N ARG A 172 19.94 10.53 3.42
CA ARG A 172 19.93 11.49 4.54
C ARG A 172 21.31 11.64 5.17
N SER A 173 22.07 10.54 5.22
CA SER A 173 23.43 10.45 5.77
C SER A 173 24.50 11.15 4.92
N ASN A 174 24.23 11.47 3.65
CA ASN A 174 25.26 11.87 2.69
C ASN A 174 24.95 13.18 1.96
N GLN A 175 24.04 13.16 0.99
CA GLN A 175 23.83 14.30 0.11
C GLN A 175 23.27 15.53 0.85
N LEU A 176 22.48 15.31 1.91
CA LEU A 176 21.93 16.39 2.72
C LEU A 176 23.04 17.17 3.45
N TYR A 177 24.05 16.48 4.01
CA TYR A 177 25.21 17.15 4.62
C TYR A 177 25.92 18.10 3.64
N GLU A 178 26.16 17.63 2.41
CA GLU A 178 26.83 18.45 1.40
C GLU A 178 25.99 19.65 0.95
N LEU A 179 24.66 19.50 0.90
CA LEU A 179 23.74 20.60 0.58
C LEU A 179 23.67 21.62 1.72
N ASP A 180 23.54 21.16 2.96
CA ASP A 180 23.48 22.00 4.16
C ASP A 180 24.78 22.78 4.34
N LYS A 181 25.94 22.12 4.15
CA LYS A 181 27.26 22.75 4.20
C LYS A 181 27.42 23.86 3.16
N ARG A 182 26.81 23.69 1.98
CA ARG A 182 26.78 24.69 0.90
C ARG A 182 25.63 25.67 1.01
N LYS A 183 24.78 25.56 2.05
CA LYS A 183 23.58 26.39 2.28
C LYS A 183 22.64 26.41 1.08
N ILE A 184 22.43 25.25 0.46
CA ILE A 184 21.49 25.09 -0.64
C ILE A 184 20.13 24.71 -0.06
N ASP A 185 19.08 25.45 -0.42
CA ASP A 185 17.72 25.13 0.00
C ASP A 185 17.14 23.95 -0.81
N TYR A 186 16.45 23.04 -0.11
CA TYR A 186 15.74 21.90 -0.69
C TYR A 186 14.56 21.50 0.20
N ASN A 187 13.59 20.76 -0.37
CA ASN A 187 12.60 20.04 0.42
C ASN A 187 12.96 18.55 0.48
N ILE A 188 12.59 17.88 1.57
CA ILE A 188 12.70 16.43 1.72
C ILE A 188 11.32 15.81 1.49
N ILE A 189 11.26 14.81 0.62
CA ILE A 189 10.10 13.95 0.44
C ILE A 189 10.49 12.56 0.93
N ASP A 190 10.07 12.24 2.15
CA ASP A 190 10.35 10.96 2.78
C ASP A 190 9.19 9.97 2.52
N PRO A 191 9.43 8.82 1.88
CA PRO A 191 8.42 7.78 1.71
C PRO A 191 7.73 7.35 3.02
N ALA A 192 8.45 7.40 4.15
CA ALA A 192 7.91 7.01 5.45
C ALA A 192 6.79 7.93 5.93
N ASP A 193 6.81 9.22 5.56
CA ASP A 193 5.75 10.19 5.91
C ASP A 193 4.42 9.83 5.21
N TYR A 194 4.49 9.05 4.14
CA TYR A 194 3.34 8.51 3.40
C TYR A 194 3.05 7.05 3.75
N GLY A 195 3.70 6.51 4.78
CA GLY A 195 3.51 5.16 5.27
C GLY A 195 4.24 4.06 4.48
N PHE A 196 5.20 4.41 3.62
CA PHE A 196 6.10 3.46 2.95
C PHE A 196 7.39 3.30 3.78
N VAL A 197 7.31 2.42 4.77
CA VAL A 197 8.43 2.16 5.69
C VAL A 197 9.17 0.91 5.24
N MET A 198 10.48 1.04 5.03
CA MET A 198 11.42 -0.05 4.79
C MET A 198 12.62 0.14 5.70
N SER A 199 13.23 -0.95 6.16
CA SER A 199 14.49 -0.92 6.90
C SER A 199 15.68 -0.88 5.95
N ALA A 200 16.88 -0.67 6.50
CA ALA A 200 18.15 -0.81 5.80
C ALA A 200 19.16 -1.58 6.65
N VAL A 201 20.26 -2.01 6.03
CA VAL A 201 21.31 -2.84 6.68
C VAL A 201 20.69 -4.09 7.32
N ASN A 202 19.99 -4.86 6.49
CA ASN A 202 19.36 -6.11 6.88
C ASN A 202 20.31 -7.27 6.62
N LEU A 203 20.74 -7.94 7.69
CA LEU A 203 21.59 -9.11 7.64
C LEU A 203 20.77 -10.35 7.29
N TYR A 204 21.19 -11.09 6.28
CA TYR A 204 20.54 -12.34 5.88
C TYR A 204 21.54 -13.42 5.50
N THR A 205 21.07 -14.66 5.43
CA THR A 205 21.82 -15.82 4.94
C THR A 205 20.91 -16.81 4.21
N SER A 206 21.47 -17.89 3.66
CA SER A 206 20.72 -18.99 3.07
C SER A 206 20.01 -19.80 4.16
N LYS A 207 18.88 -20.45 3.83
CA LYS A 207 18.23 -21.37 4.78
C LYS A 207 19.19 -22.46 5.24
N GLU A 208 19.96 -23.05 4.31
CA GLU A 208 20.91 -24.09 4.63
C GLU A 208 21.92 -23.65 5.70
N GLU A 209 22.50 -22.46 5.54
CA GLU A 209 23.45 -21.90 6.49
C GLU A 209 22.79 -21.65 7.86
N ALA A 210 21.65 -20.98 7.87
CA ALA A 210 20.90 -20.70 9.09
C ALA A 210 20.49 -21.98 9.84
N PHE A 211 20.16 -23.08 9.15
CA PHE A 211 19.75 -24.33 9.77
C PHE A 211 20.92 -25.21 10.22
N LYS A 212 21.98 -25.32 9.41
CA LYS A 212 23.14 -26.20 9.71
C LYS A 212 24.09 -25.57 10.71
N ASN A 213 24.26 -24.25 10.68
CA ASN A 213 25.25 -23.52 11.45
C ASN A 213 24.58 -22.47 12.36
N LYS A 214 23.55 -22.91 13.10
CA LYS A 214 22.75 -22.05 13.99
C LYS A 214 23.59 -21.33 15.04
N ASP A 215 24.38 -22.08 15.81
CA ASP A 215 25.23 -21.54 16.89
C ASP A 215 26.25 -20.52 16.36
N ARG A 216 26.92 -20.84 15.25
CA ARG A 216 27.79 -19.92 14.53
C ARG A 216 27.07 -18.64 14.10
N THR A 217 25.87 -18.77 13.55
CA THR A 217 25.05 -17.64 13.11
C THR A 217 24.62 -16.77 14.28
N GLN A 218 24.21 -17.37 15.41
CA GLN A 218 23.88 -16.65 16.63
C GLN A 218 25.08 -15.88 17.17
N LYS A 219 26.24 -16.53 17.28
CA LYS A 219 27.51 -15.89 17.70
C LYS A 219 27.89 -14.72 16.80
N PHE A 220 27.72 -14.87 15.48
CA PHE A 220 27.96 -13.80 14.53
C PHE A 220 27.05 -12.59 14.79
N ILE A 221 25.74 -12.82 14.99
CA ILE A 221 24.77 -11.74 15.27
C ILE A 221 25.13 -11.04 16.59
N GLU A 222 25.36 -11.79 17.67
CA GLU A 222 25.69 -11.24 18.98
C GLU A 222 27.00 -10.42 18.97
N ALA A 223 28.05 -10.93 18.33
CA ALA A 223 29.30 -10.21 18.17
C ALA A 223 29.11 -8.92 17.35
N THR A 224 28.28 -8.96 16.30
CA THR A 224 27.94 -7.78 15.49
C THR A 224 27.14 -6.76 16.30
N ASN A 225 26.17 -7.20 17.11
CA ASN A 225 25.39 -6.33 18.00
C ASN A 225 26.30 -5.61 19.00
N ARG A 226 27.26 -6.32 19.62
CA ARG A 226 28.30 -5.71 20.48
C ARG A 226 29.17 -4.71 19.71
N GLY A 227 29.49 -5.03 18.46
CA GLY A 227 30.17 -4.11 17.55
C GLY A 227 29.41 -2.80 17.35
N TRP A 228 28.10 -2.87 17.12
CA TRP A 228 27.23 -1.69 17.02
C TRP A 228 27.10 -0.90 18.32
N GLU A 229 26.97 -1.58 19.46
CA GLU A 229 27.00 -0.91 20.77
C GLU A 229 28.29 -0.14 20.99
N TYR A 230 29.42 -0.77 20.63
CA TYR A 230 30.73 -0.16 20.75
C TYR A 230 30.90 1.02 19.80
N SER A 231 30.51 0.88 18.53
CA SER A 231 30.69 1.93 17.52
C SER A 231 29.91 3.20 17.85
N LEU A 232 28.70 3.07 18.41
CA LEU A 232 27.88 4.20 18.80
C LEU A 232 28.42 4.90 20.06
N LYS A 233 29.02 4.16 20.99
CA LYS A 233 29.68 4.72 22.19
C LYS A 233 31.04 5.37 21.86
N ASN A 234 31.76 4.83 20.88
CA ASN A 234 33.13 5.23 20.54
C ASN A 234 33.23 5.73 19.09
N LYS A 235 32.28 6.60 18.69
CA LYS A 235 32.12 7.01 17.28
C LYS A 235 33.37 7.59 16.64
N GLU A 236 34.10 8.45 17.36
CA GLU A 236 35.32 9.07 16.83
C GLU A 236 36.41 8.06 16.51
N GLU A 237 36.57 7.05 17.36
CA GLU A 237 37.57 6.01 17.17
C GLU A 237 37.24 5.15 15.94
N ILE A 238 35.98 4.77 15.77
CA ILE A 238 35.55 4.00 14.59
C ILE A 238 35.67 4.82 13.31
N ILE A 239 35.39 6.13 13.36
CA ILE A 239 35.61 7.03 12.22
C ILE A 239 37.09 7.08 11.82
N ASP A 240 37.98 7.18 12.80
CA ASP A 240 39.43 7.12 12.57
C ASP A 240 39.86 5.79 11.92
N ILE A 241 39.29 4.67 12.38
CA ILE A 241 39.54 3.34 11.79
C ILE A 241 39.03 3.28 10.34
N LEU A 242 37.82 3.78 10.07
CA LEU A 242 37.24 3.84 8.73
C LEU A 242 38.17 4.60 7.76
N ILE A 243 38.65 5.78 8.17
CA ILE A 243 39.54 6.61 7.34
C ILE A 243 40.90 5.93 7.16
N LYS A 244 41.56 5.52 8.26
CA LYS A 244 42.96 5.08 8.24
C LYS A 244 43.15 3.66 7.72
N LYS A 245 42.24 2.72 8.07
CA LYS A 245 42.38 1.29 7.77
C LYS A 245 41.52 0.86 6.59
N TYR A 246 40.32 1.42 6.45
CA TYR A 246 39.37 1.05 5.40
C TYR A 246 39.32 2.05 4.22
N GLY A 247 40.18 3.08 4.23
CA GLY A 247 40.36 3.98 3.09
C GLY A 247 39.16 4.88 2.79
N VAL A 248 38.31 5.15 3.77
CA VAL A 248 37.11 5.98 3.56
C VAL A 248 37.48 7.42 3.25
N ASN A 249 37.18 7.85 2.02
CA ASN A 249 37.44 9.21 1.55
C ASN A 249 36.28 10.17 1.87
N LYS A 250 36.10 10.49 3.16
CA LYS A 250 35.19 11.52 3.67
C LYS A 250 35.85 12.30 4.80
N SER A 251 35.45 13.56 4.97
CA SER A 251 35.88 14.35 6.15
C SER A 251 35.32 13.75 7.45
N LYS A 252 36.05 13.87 8.55
CA LYS A 252 35.60 13.42 9.88
C LYS A 252 34.25 14.03 10.27
N GLU A 253 34.01 15.30 9.92
CA GLU A 253 32.75 16.01 10.17
C GLU A 253 31.56 15.37 9.42
N ALA A 254 31.78 14.95 8.17
CA ALA A 254 30.76 14.27 7.36
C ALA A 254 30.41 12.89 7.96
N LEU A 255 31.41 12.16 8.45
CA LEU A 255 31.19 10.85 9.09
C LEU A 255 30.54 10.98 10.47
N LEU A 256 30.80 12.06 11.21
CA LEU A 256 30.08 12.38 12.44
C LEU A 256 28.61 12.69 12.16
N TYR A 257 28.33 13.50 11.13
CA TYR A 257 26.95 13.75 10.68
C TYR A 257 26.25 12.44 10.26
N GLU A 258 26.93 11.59 9.47
CA GLU A 258 26.42 10.27 9.10
C GLU A 258 26.10 9.40 10.32
N THR A 259 26.96 9.42 11.35
CA THR A 259 26.74 8.70 12.61
C THR A 259 25.45 9.14 13.29
N ASP A 260 25.20 10.45 13.35
CA ASP A 260 24.00 11.00 14.00
C ASP A 260 22.73 10.60 13.23
N VAL A 261 22.77 10.63 11.89
CA VAL A 261 21.66 10.15 11.04
C VAL A 261 21.43 8.65 11.23
N VAL A 262 22.50 7.84 11.19
CA VAL A 262 22.44 6.39 11.44
C VAL A 262 21.77 6.13 12.78
N ASN A 263 22.23 6.77 13.86
CA ASN A 263 21.66 6.59 15.19
C ASN A 263 20.16 6.93 15.25
N GLN A 264 19.72 7.99 14.55
CA GLN A 264 18.29 8.33 14.45
C GLN A 264 17.47 7.24 13.75
N VAL A 265 17.95 6.73 12.60
CA VAL A 265 17.20 5.74 11.82
C VAL A 265 17.31 4.31 12.36
N MET A 266 18.23 4.05 13.30
CA MET A 266 18.24 2.81 14.10
C MET A 266 17.04 2.71 15.06
N MET A 267 16.39 3.83 15.42
CA MET A 267 15.21 3.87 16.30
C MET A 267 15.37 3.11 17.62
N ARG A 268 16.53 3.28 18.26
CA ARG A 268 16.94 2.53 19.47
C ARG A 268 16.05 2.74 20.70
N ASP A 269 15.25 3.79 20.72
CA ASP A 269 14.26 4.03 21.79
C ASP A 269 13.10 3.02 21.74
N PHE A 270 12.90 2.37 20.59
CA PHE A 270 11.80 1.43 20.35
C PHE A 270 12.28 0.01 20.05
N TYR A 271 13.51 -0.14 19.52
CA TYR A 271 14.02 -1.43 19.06
C TYR A 271 15.43 -1.71 19.61
N PRO A 272 15.67 -2.91 20.19
CA PRO A 272 17.02 -3.38 20.46
C PRO A 272 17.87 -3.46 19.18
N ILE A 273 19.20 -3.32 19.33
CA ILE A 273 20.13 -3.44 18.20
C ILE A 273 20.01 -4.83 17.57
N GLY A 274 19.87 -4.86 16.24
CA GLY A 274 19.73 -6.08 15.48
C GLY A 274 18.31 -6.67 15.47
N LYS A 275 17.35 -6.11 16.22
CA LYS A 275 15.98 -6.65 16.29
C LYS A 275 15.31 -6.61 14.92
N VAL A 276 14.79 -7.75 14.48
CA VAL A 276 13.93 -7.85 13.31
C VAL A 276 12.49 -7.59 13.71
N SER A 277 11.74 -6.80 12.95
CA SER A 277 10.28 -6.65 13.12
C SER A 277 9.51 -7.45 12.07
N PRO A 278 8.83 -8.54 12.48
CA PRO A 278 7.92 -9.28 11.62
C PRO A 278 6.77 -8.43 11.10
N GLU A 279 6.28 -7.47 11.89
CA GLU A 279 5.14 -6.60 11.56
C GLU A 279 5.48 -5.65 10.42
N LEU A 280 6.65 -4.99 10.49
CA LEU A 280 7.15 -4.12 9.42
C LEU A 280 7.37 -4.92 8.14
N THR A 281 7.92 -6.13 8.26
CA THR A 281 8.15 -7.02 7.13
C THR A 281 6.83 -7.48 6.49
N GLN A 282 5.82 -7.82 7.29
CA GLN A 282 4.50 -8.20 6.80
C GLN A 282 3.77 -7.05 6.12
N ARG A 283 3.90 -5.83 6.68
CA ARG A 283 3.38 -4.60 6.06
C ARG A 283 4.02 -4.34 4.71
N LEU A 284 5.35 -4.45 4.61
CA LEU A 284 6.09 -4.29 3.35
C LEU A 284 5.60 -5.28 2.28
N VAL A 285 5.48 -6.57 2.62
CA VAL A 285 4.98 -7.60 1.70
C VAL A 285 3.57 -7.29 1.21
N LYS A 286 2.67 -6.87 2.10
CA LYS A 286 1.33 -6.43 1.70
C LYS A 286 1.40 -5.26 0.72
N GLN A 287 2.20 -4.24 1.01
CA GLN A 287 2.34 -3.07 0.14
C GLN A 287 2.90 -3.42 -1.25
N LEU A 288 3.93 -4.25 -1.31
CA LEU A 288 4.54 -4.72 -2.57
C LEU A 288 3.58 -5.61 -3.38
N SER A 289 2.76 -6.41 -2.70
CA SER A 289 1.73 -7.23 -3.33
C SER A 289 0.65 -6.35 -3.95
N TYR A 290 0.15 -5.34 -3.20
CA TYR A 290 -0.84 -4.39 -3.70
C TYR A 290 -0.33 -3.53 -4.86
N SER A 291 0.96 -3.19 -4.89
CA SER A 291 1.57 -2.45 -6.01
C SER A 291 1.90 -3.32 -7.23
N GLY A 292 1.70 -4.65 -7.17
CA GLY A 292 2.04 -5.58 -8.26
C GLY A 292 3.55 -5.78 -8.47
N MET A 293 4.36 -5.37 -7.49
CA MET A 293 5.82 -5.54 -7.49
C MET A 293 6.22 -6.98 -7.16
N ILE A 294 5.42 -7.68 -6.35
CA ILE A 294 5.57 -9.11 -6.06
C ILE A 294 4.30 -9.87 -6.40
N GLU A 295 4.40 -11.19 -6.53
CA GLU A 295 3.24 -12.06 -6.67
C GLU A 295 2.34 -12.02 -5.40
N PRO A 296 1.01 -12.14 -5.55
CA PRO A 296 0.10 -12.14 -4.40
C PRO A 296 0.28 -13.39 -3.53
N ASN A 297 -0.12 -13.28 -2.25
CA ASN A 297 -0.16 -14.38 -1.28
C ASN A 297 1.19 -15.06 -0.94
N GLN A 298 2.31 -14.35 -1.12
CA GLN A 298 3.63 -14.80 -0.66
C GLN A 298 3.65 -14.91 0.88
N LYS A 299 4.11 -16.05 1.42
CA LYS A 299 4.23 -16.29 2.88
C LYS A 299 5.62 -15.91 3.38
N ILE A 300 5.69 -15.33 4.59
CA ILE A 300 6.96 -14.92 5.22
C ILE A 300 7.30 -15.62 6.53
N ASN A 301 6.44 -16.50 7.05
CA ASN A 301 6.64 -17.10 8.38
C ASN A 301 7.95 -17.93 8.50
N HIS A 302 8.62 -18.24 7.41
CA HIS A 302 9.84 -19.04 7.36
C HIS A 302 11.12 -18.25 7.08
N ILE A 303 11.03 -16.91 7.04
CA ILE A 303 12.19 -16.06 6.73
C ILE A 303 12.85 -15.49 8.00
N PHE A 304 12.26 -15.61 9.17
CA PHE A 304 12.82 -15.05 10.40
C PHE A 304 13.72 -16.06 11.11
N PHE A 305 14.93 -15.63 11.50
CA PHE A 305 15.87 -16.49 12.22
C PHE A 305 15.35 -16.89 13.61
N GLU A 306 14.63 -16.01 14.32
CA GLU A 306 13.98 -16.32 15.59
C GLU A 306 13.12 -17.59 15.46
N ASN A 307 12.30 -17.69 14.41
CA ASN A 307 11.49 -18.89 14.13
C ASN A 307 12.31 -20.16 13.79
N ILE A 308 13.61 -20.06 13.50
CA ILE A 308 14.53 -21.18 13.26
C ILE A 308 15.25 -21.60 14.54
N VAL A 309 15.54 -20.61 15.40
CA VAL A 309 16.07 -20.81 16.75
C VAL A 309 14.99 -21.45 17.63
N ASP A 310 13.76 -20.94 17.58
CA ASP A 310 12.58 -21.44 18.32
C ASP A 310 12.05 -22.78 17.80
N LYS A 311 12.54 -23.25 16.64
CA LYS A 311 12.24 -24.58 16.06
C LYS A 311 13.26 -25.66 16.44
N ILE A 312 14.11 -25.41 17.42
CA ILE A 312 14.77 -26.49 18.14
C ILE A 312 13.72 -27.01 19.12
N PRO A 313 13.28 -28.29 19.04
CA PRO A 313 12.83 -28.93 20.26
C PRO A 313 14.04 -28.82 21.18
N SER A 314 13.98 -27.97 22.21
CA SER A 314 14.89 -28.19 23.30
C SER A 314 14.53 -29.60 23.75
N ASP A 315 15.47 -30.53 23.68
CA ASP A 315 15.34 -31.73 24.48
C ASP A 315 15.46 -31.23 25.93
N PHE A 316 14.34 -30.67 26.42
CA PHE A 316 14.21 -30.15 27.76
C PHE A 316 14.68 -31.28 28.66
N SER A 317 15.84 -31.05 29.26
CA SER A 317 16.49 -32.02 30.11
C SER A 317 16.83 -31.31 31.39
N LEU A 318 16.43 -31.93 32.49
CA LEU A 318 16.78 -31.47 33.81
C LEU A 318 18.25 -31.76 34.08
N THR A 319 18.98 -30.78 34.58
CA THR A 319 20.31 -30.95 35.13
C THR A 319 20.25 -31.89 36.35
N LYS A 320 21.40 -32.42 36.76
CA LYS A 320 21.46 -33.33 37.92
C LYS A 320 20.92 -32.66 39.21
N SER A 321 21.27 -31.40 39.44
CA SER A 321 20.80 -30.61 40.60
C SER A 321 19.30 -30.37 40.56
N GLU A 322 18.72 -30.10 39.38
CA GLU A 322 17.28 -29.90 39.24
C GLU A 322 16.50 -31.20 39.43
N LYS A 323 17.04 -32.34 38.95
CA LYS A 323 16.45 -33.66 39.22
C LYS A 323 16.45 -33.98 40.71
N GLU A 324 17.59 -33.78 41.39
CA GLU A 324 17.69 -33.99 42.84
C GLU A 324 16.73 -33.08 43.61
N TYR A 325 16.64 -31.81 43.19
CA TYR A 325 15.71 -30.83 43.75
C TYR A 325 14.24 -31.28 43.61
N LEU A 326 13.79 -31.59 42.40
CA LEU A 326 12.42 -32.02 42.14
C LEU A 326 12.10 -33.34 42.85
N ASN A 327 13.03 -34.30 42.86
CA ASN A 327 12.85 -35.55 43.60
C ASN A 327 12.65 -35.33 45.11
N SER A 328 13.31 -34.31 45.70
CA SER A 328 13.13 -33.96 47.12
C SER A 328 11.77 -33.34 47.43
N LYS A 329 11.10 -32.74 46.43
CA LYS A 329 9.79 -32.10 46.58
C LYS A 329 8.62 -33.08 46.52
N HIS A 330 8.80 -34.24 45.87
CA HIS A 330 7.78 -35.27 45.58
C HIS A 330 6.63 -34.81 44.68
N SER A 331 5.98 -33.68 44.98
CA SER A 331 5.08 -32.96 44.09
C SER A 331 5.25 -31.45 44.28
N LEU A 332 4.87 -30.67 43.27
CA LEU A 332 4.85 -29.21 43.34
C LEU A 332 3.43 -28.72 43.61
N LYS A 333 3.25 -27.72 44.45
CA LYS A 333 1.94 -27.14 44.75
C LYS A 333 1.71 -25.86 43.94
N MET A 334 0.60 -25.79 43.22
CA MET A 334 0.24 -24.67 42.36
C MET A 334 -1.01 -23.94 42.87
N CYS A 335 -0.89 -22.63 43.06
CA CYS A 335 -2.01 -21.72 43.27
C CYS A 335 -2.47 -21.15 41.91
N ILE A 336 -3.77 -20.93 41.74
CA ILE A 336 -4.40 -20.41 40.51
C ILE A 336 -5.47 -19.36 40.85
N ASP A 337 -6.00 -18.63 39.87
CA ASP A 337 -7.30 -17.99 39.97
C ASP A 337 -8.43 -19.02 39.65
N PRO A 338 -9.30 -19.35 40.62
CA PRO A 338 -10.32 -20.38 40.41
C PRO A 338 -11.48 -19.96 39.48
N PHE A 339 -11.61 -18.67 39.12
CA PHE A 339 -12.77 -18.14 38.38
C PHE A 339 -12.40 -17.34 37.12
N TRP A 340 -11.27 -17.63 36.48
CA TRP A 340 -10.72 -16.82 35.38
C TRP A 340 -10.81 -17.51 34.01
N TYR A 341 -12.04 -17.80 33.58
CA TYR A 341 -12.33 -18.41 32.28
C TYR A 341 -11.95 -17.48 31.11
N PRO A 342 -11.22 -17.93 30.07
CA PRO A 342 -10.83 -19.31 29.77
C PRO A 342 -9.38 -19.68 30.16
N ILE A 343 -8.67 -18.80 30.88
CA ILE A 343 -7.25 -18.99 31.22
C ILE A 343 -7.11 -20.09 32.26
N GLU A 344 -7.80 -19.95 33.39
CA GLU A 344 -7.80 -20.93 34.47
C GLU A 344 -9.07 -20.84 35.29
N PHE A 345 -9.67 -21.98 35.59
CA PHE A 345 -10.85 -22.07 36.41
C PHE A 345 -11.03 -23.50 36.92
N MET A 346 -11.79 -23.64 38.00
CA MET A 346 -12.12 -24.96 38.55
C MET A 346 -13.40 -25.51 37.93
N LYS A 347 -13.36 -26.76 37.45
CA LYS A 347 -14.51 -27.52 36.96
C LYS A 347 -14.45 -28.95 37.48
N ASP A 348 -15.52 -29.40 38.13
CA ASP A 348 -15.63 -30.74 38.73
C ASP A 348 -14.45 -31.10 39.66
N GLY A 349 -13.97 -30.12 40.42
CA GLY A 349 -12.84 -30.29 41.35
C GLY A 349 -11.46 -30.38 40.69
N LYS A 350 -11.35 -30.13 39.39
CA LYS A 350 -10.09 -30.10 38.63
C LYS A 350 -9.89 -28.75 37.96
N ILE A 351 -8.63 -28.38 37.74
CA ILE A 351 -8.31 -27.22 36.90
C ILE A 351 -8.74 -27.48 35.45
N SER A 352 -9.26 -26.44 34.82
CA SER A 352 -9.60 -26.35 33.40
C SER A 352 -9.15 -25.00 32.86
N GLY A 353 -9.06 -24.88 31.53
CA GLY A 353 -8.52 -23.70 30.86
C GLY A 353 -7.12 -23.92 30.29
N ILE A 354 -6.56 -22.86 29.72
CA ILE A 354 -5.21 -22.82 29.13
C ILE A 354 -4.15 -23.31 30.13
N THR A 355 -4.27 -22.91 31.40
CA THR A 355 -3.36 -23.36 32.47
C THR A 355 -3.41 -24.87 32.67
N SER A 356 -4.53 -25.56 32.38
CA SER A 356 -4.58 -27.03 32.47
C SER A 356 -3.74 -27.71 31.38
N ASP A 357 -3.64 -27.10 30.19
CA ASP A 357 -2.81 -27.63 29.10
C ASP A 357 -1.33 -27.32 29.37
N LEU A 358 -1.02 -26.12 29.85
CA LEU A 358 0.32 -25.73 30.32
C LEU A 358 0.81 -26.65 31.45
N LYS A 359 -0.03 -26.91 32.45
CA LYS A 359 0.27 -27.81 33.57
C LYS A 359 0.67 -29.19 33.05
N ARG A 360 -0.14 -29.79 32.18
CA ARG A 360 0.14 -31.12 31.62
C ARG A 360 1.45 -31.14 30.85
N TYR A 361 1.67 -30.13 30.02
CA TYR A 361 2.92 -29.98 29.27
C TYR A 361 4.14 -29.89 30.20
N PHE A 362 4.05 -29.12 31.29
CA PHE A 362 5.11 -29.04 32.27
C PHE A 362 5.34 -30.37 32.98
N GLU A 363 4.30 -31.03 33.47
CA GLU A 363 4.39 -32.35 34.13
C GLU A 363 5.06 -33.41 33.25
N GLU A 364 4.72 -33.44 31.96
CA GLU A 364 5.36 -34.33 30.97
C GLU A 364 6.88 -34.09 30.86
N LYS A 365 7.31 -32.82 30.97
CA LYS A 365 8.70 -32.40 30.82
C LYS A 365 9.54 -32.60 32.09
N ILE A 366 8.97 -32.32 33.27
CA ILE A 366 9.68 -32.43 34.55
C ILE A 366 9.50 -33.78 35.24
N GLN A 367 8.57 -34.62 34.79
CA GLN A 367 8.26 -35.95 35.34
C GLN A 367 7.89 -35.94 36.83
N ILE A 368 7.38 -34.82 37.33
CA ILE A 368 6.81 -34.67 38.68
C ILE A 368 5.39 -34.11 38.57
N ASN A 369 4.52 -34.50 39.49
CA ASN A 369 3.14 -34.04 39.53
C ASN A 369 3.06 -32.61 40.10
N ILE A 370 2.18 -31.80 39.52
CA ILE A 370 1.82 -30.47 39.99
C ILE A 370 0.41 -30.57 40.59
N ASP A 371 0.29 -30.42 41.90
CA ASP A 371 -0.96 -30.45 42.63
C ASP A 371 -1.56 -29.04 42.75
N VAL A 372 -2.78 -28.86 42.26
CA VAL A 372 -3.49 -27.58 42.40
C VAL A 372 -4.03 -27.47 43.81
N VAL A 373 -3.66 -26.40 44.52
CA VAL A 373 -4.16 -26.08 45.84
C VAL A 373 -5.48 -25.31 45.68
N PRO A 374 -6.61 -25.84 46.16
CA PRO A 374 -7.90 -25.17 46.00
C PRO A 374 -7.96 -23.89 46.84
N THR A 375 -8.41 -22.81 46.22
CA THR A 375 -8.66 -21.51 46.84
C THR A 375 -10.05 -21.01 46.46
N ASN A 376 -10.61 -20.12 47.27
CA ASN A 376 -11.95 -19.55 47.13
C ASN A 376 -11.97 -18.30 46.23
N ASN A 377 -10.82 -17.67 46.00
CA ASN A 377 -10.65 -16.50 45.12
C ASN A 377 -9.16 -16.20 44.91
N TRP A 378 -8.88 -15.25 44.02
CA TRP A 378 -7.52 -14.77 43.72
C TRP A 378 -6.72 -14.29 44.94
N ASN A 379 -7.35 -13.56 45.87
CA ASN A 379 -6.65 -13.01 47.03
C ASN A 379 -6.17 -14.12 47.97
N GLU A 380 -6.97 -15.17 48.16
CA GLU A 380 -6.54 -16.34 48.94
C GLU A 380 -5.37 -17.07 48.26
N SER A 381 -5.32 -17.13 46.93
CA SER A 381 -4.17 -17.66 46.18
C SER A 381 -2.89 -16.85 46.44
N LEU A 382 -3.00 -15.52 46.51
CA LEU A 382 -1.89 -14.64 46.87
C LEU A 382 -1.42 -14.85 48.32
N ASP A 383 -2.34 -15.01 49.26
CA ASP A 383 -2.00 -15.31 50.65
C ASP A 383 -1.33 -16.68 50.78
N PHE A 384 -1.81 -17.69 50.05
CA PHE A 384 -1.27 -19.05 50.11
C PHE A 384 0.14 -19.15 49.54
N ILE A 385 0.47 -18.42 48.47
CA ILE A 385 1.84 -18.40 47.93
C ILE A 385 2.79 -17.62 48.87
N LYS A 386 2.32 -16.54 49.53
CA LYS A 386 3.07 -15.81 50.57
C LYS A 386 3.34 -16.68 51.80
N ASP A 387 2.34 -17.44 52.24
CA ASP A 387 2.41 -18.39 53.36
C ASP A 387 3.16 -19.69 53.00
N LYS A 388 3.70 -19.80 51.77
CA LYS A 388 4.43 -20.97 51.28
C LYS A 388 3.59 -22.26 51.27
N LYS A 389 2.27 -22.15 51.17
CA LYS A 389 1.35 -23.28 50.96
C LYS A 389 1.39 -23.76 49.50
N CYS A 390 1.76 -22.87 48.58
CA CYS A 390 2.06 -23.16 47.18
C CYS A 390 3.57 -22.98 46.91
N ASP A 391 4.10 -23.69 45.92
CA ASP A 391 5.46 -23.50 45.39
C ASP A 391 5.46 -22.56 44.18
N ILE A 392 4.39 -22.63 43.38
CA ILE A 392 4.20 -21.85 42.15
C ILE A 392 2.81 -21.20 42.09
N ILE A 393 2.69 -20.10 41.35
CA ILE A 393 1.43 -19.45 40.98
C ILE A 393 1.39 -19.29 39.45
N SER A 394 0.30 -19.75 38.83
CA SER A 394 0.25 -20.13 37.42
C SER A 394 0.27 -18.96 36.42
N SER A 395 -0.54 -17.93 36.66
CA SER A 395 -0.72 -16.81 35.72
C SER A 395 -0.77 -15.49 36.49
N ILE A 396 0.40 -14.87 36.69
CA ILE A 396 0.55 -13.67 37.50
C ILE A 396 1.44 -12.63 36.80
N SER A 397 1.01 -11.36 36.82
CA SER A 397 1.84 -10.26 36.34
C SER A 397 2.82 -9.80 37.42
N PRO A 398 4.09 -9.50 37.07
CA PRO A 398 5.04 -8.92 38.00
C PRO A 398 4.59 -7.57 38.53
N SER A 399 4.73 -7.33 39.84
CA SER A 399 4.62 -6.01 40.44
C SER A 399 5.69 -5.82 41.51
N TYR A 400 5.93 -4.57 41.91
CA TYR A 400 6.99 -4.25 42.87
C TYR A 400 6.80 -4.98 44.21
N ASP A 401 5.55 -5.07 44.72
CA ASP A 401 5.22 -5.83 45.92
C ASP A 401 5.54 -7.32 45.74
N ARG A 402 5.15 -7.88 44.59
CA ARG A 402 5.25 -9.32 44.32
C ARG A 402 6.69 -9.80 44.16
N MET A 403 7.57 -8.96 43.62
CA MET A 403 9.01 -9.25 43.52
C MET A 403 9.68 -9.46 44.89
N SER A 404 9.06 -9.01 46.00
CA SER A 404 9.59 -9.24 47.34
C SER A 404 9.45 -10.69 47.81
N TYR A 405 8.58 -11.50 47.21
CA TYR A 405 8.33 -12.90 47.58
C TYR A 405 8.25 -13.88 46.39
N LEU A 406 8.26 -13.39 45.15
CA LEU A 406 8.25 -14.20 43.92
C LEU A 406 9.38 -13.84 42.96
N ASN A 407 9.88 -14.85 42.26
CA ASN A 407 10.60 -14.74 41.00
C ASN A 407 9.63 -15.05 39.85
N PHE A 408 9.89 -14.48 38.67
CA PHE A 408 9.00 -14.60 37.52
C PHE A 408 9.75 -15.18 36.31
N THR A 409 9.05 -16.02 35.56
CA THR A 409 9.47 -16.42 34.22
C THR A 409 9.24 -15.29 33.22
N LYS A 410 9.67 -15.50 31.96
CA LYS A 410 9.13 -14.72 30.83
C LYS A 410 7.60 -14.91 30.74
N PRO A 411 6.88 -13.96 30.12
CA PRO A 411 5.44 -14.07 29.96
C PRO A 411 5.04 -15.31 29.14
N ILE A 412 4.06 -16.05 29.65
CA ILE A 412 3.40 -17.15 28.95
C ILE A 412 2.23 -16.64 28.09
N LEU A 413 1.60 -15.54 28.49
CA LEU A 413 0.52 -14.88 27.75
C LEU A 413 0.63 -13.36 27.88
N THR A 414 0.38 -12.66 26.77
CA THR A 414 0.34 -11.20 26.73
C THR A 414 -1.03 -10.75 26.22
N LEU A 415 -1.80 -10.07 27.05
CA LEU A 415 -3.22 -9.79 26.81
C LEU A 415 -3.53 -8.30 26.83
N PRO A 416 -4.31 -7.76 25.89
CA PRO A 416 -4.76 -6.37 25.97
C PRO A 416 -5.68 -6.15 27.17
N ILE A 417 -5.55 -5.00 27.84
CA ILE A 417 -6.47 -4.57 28.90
C ILE A 417 -7.60 -3.75 28.28
N VAL A 418 -8.83 -4.01 28.69
CA VAL A 418 -10.04 -3.39 28.13
C VAL A 418 -11.02 -3.00 29.23
N VAL A 419 -11.96 -2.13 28.88
CA VAL A 419 -13.12 -1.81 29.74
C VAL A 419 -14.37 -2.38 29.10
N THR A 420 -15.12 -3.16 29.85
CA THR A 420 -16.47 -3.61 29.49
C THR A 420 -17.49 -2.58 29.92
N THR A 421 -18.48 -2.29 29.06
CA THR A 421 -19.58 -1.35 29.31
C THR A 421 -20.91 -1.96 28.89
N GLN A 422 -22.03 -1.31 29.22
CA GLN A 422 -23.34 -1.63 28.63
C GLN A 422 -23.33 -1.46 27.09
N LYS A 423 -24.15 -2.25 26.40
CA LYS A 423 -24.16 -2.36 24.92
C LYS A 423 -24.56 -1.07 24.19
N ASP A 424 -25.40 -0.25 24.81
CA ASP A 424 -25.90 1.03 24.32
C ASP A 424 -24.86 2.17 24.42
N LYS A 425 -23.82 2.03 25.25
CA LYS A 425 -22.76 3.04 25.39
C LYS A 425 -21.84 3.09 24.16
N PRO A 426 -21.32 4.26 23.74
CA PRO A 426 -20.39 4.33 22.61
C PRO A 426 -19.03 3.70 22.95
N PHE A 427 -18.29 3.25 21.93
CA PHE A 427 -16.87 2.90 22.11
C PHE A 427 -16.05 4.17 22.31
N LEU A 428 -15.24 4.19 23.36
CA LEU A 428 -14.42 5.33 23.75
C LEU A 428 -13.03 5.21 23.12
N ARG A 429 -12.49 6.33 22.65
CA ARG A 429 -11.09 6.43 22.19
C ARG A 429 -10.16 7.05 23.23
N ASP A 430 -10.74 7.68 24.24
CA ASP A 430 -10.01 8.36 25.31
C ASP A 430 -10.66 8.02 26.65
N ILE A 431 -9.89 7.39 27.55
CA ILE A 431 -10.32 6.98 28.89
C ILE A 431 -10.54 8.19 29.82
N SER A 432 -9.96 9.36 29.51
CA SER A 432 -10.14 10.60 30.28
C SER A 432 -11.60 11.06 30.38
N LEU A 433 -12.43 10.65 29.41
CA LEU A 433 -13.87 10.90 29.38
C LEU A 433 -14.62 10.26 30.56
N LEU A 434 -14.03 9.26 31.23
CA LEU A 434 -14.61 8.57 32.38
C LEU A 434 -14.22 9.13 33.74
N LYS A 435 -13.53 10.28 33.80
CA LYS A 435 -13.07 10.90 35.06
C LYS A 435 -14.17 11.09 36.14
N ASN A 436 -15.42 11.26 35.72
CA ASN A 436 -16.54 11.50 36.63
C ASN A 436 -17.34 10.25 36.95
N GLU A 437 -17.11 9.18 36.18
CA GLU A 437 -17.83 7.91 36.24
C GLU A 437 -17.15 6.94 37.20
N LYS A 438 -17.94 6.05 37.82
CA LYS A 438 -17.41 4.96 38.63
C LYS A 438 -17.02 3.80 37.72
N ILE A 439 -15.85 3.22 37.94
CA ILE A 439 -15.36 2.04 37.20
C ILE A 439 -14.99 0.94 38.20
N ALA A 440 -15.52 -0.26 38.02
CA ALA A 440 -15.18 -1.41 38.86
C ALA A 440 -13.81 -1.99 38.48
N ILE A 441 -13.02 -2.36 39.49
CA ILE A 441 -11.70 -2.99 39.36
C ILE A 441 -11.55 -4.13 40.38
N LEU A 442 -10.88 -5.22 40.02
CA LEU A 442 -10.73 -6.39 40.90
C LEU A 442 -9.68 -6.16 41.99
N LYS A 443 -10.07 -6.27 43.26
CA LYS A 443 -9.15 -6.06 44.38
C LYS A 443 -7.96 -7.05 44.36
N GLY A 444 -6.74 -6.53 44.50
CA GLY A 444 -5.50 -7.34 44.57
C GLY A 444 -4.94 -7.80 43.21
N HIS A 445 -5.54 -7.36 42.09
CA HIS A 445 -5.06 -7.65 40.74
C HIS A 445 -4.06 -6.59 40.25
N PHE A 446 -3.12 -6.98 39.37
CA PHE A 446 -2.11 -6.07 38.81
C PHE A 446 -2.74 -4.87 38.10
N ILE A 447 -3.79 -5.13 37.32
CA ILE A 447 -4.56 -4.10 36.62
C ILE A 447 -5.06 -3.04 37.60
N SER A 448 -5.51 -3.42 38.79
CA SER A 448 -6.02 -2.48 39.80
C SER A 448 -4.92 -1.60 40.40
N GLU A 449 -3.73 -2.16 40.65
CA GLU A 449 -2.55 -1.40 41.06
C GLU A 449 -2.17 -0.39 39.95
N TYR A 450 -2.05 -0.88 38.71
CA TYR A 450 -1.69 -0.06 37.56
C TYR A 450 -2.67 1.09 37.32
N ILE A 451 -3.98 0.81 37.35
CA ILE A 451 -5.00 1.85 37.12
C ILE A 451 -4.94 2.93 38.19
N LYS A 452 -4.69 2.57 39.45
CA LYS A 452 -4.56 3.56 40.53
C LYS A 452 -3.30 4.41 40.40
N ASP A 453 -2.18 3.81 39.99
CA ASP A 453 -0.90 4.50 39.89
C ASP A 453 -0.83 5.44 38.67
N TYR A 454 -1.31 4.97 37.52
CA TYR A 454 -1.18 5.68 36.24
C TYR A 454 -2.43 6.43 35.79
N PHE A 455 -3.61 6.08 36.32
CA PHE A 455 -4.87 6.77 36.06
C PHE A 455 -5.59 7.18 37.36
N PRO A 456 -4.93 7.89 38.29
CA PRO A 456 -5.48 8.22 39.61
C PRO A 456 -6.72 9.14 39.55
N TYR A 457 -6.98 9.76 38.39
CA TYR A 457 -8.16 10.59 38.17
C TYR A 457 -9.44 9.77 37.93
N LEU A 458 -9.35 8.46 37.69
CA LEU A 458 -10.51 7.59 37.54
C LEU A 458 -11.10 7.25 38.91
N LYS A 459 -12.43 7.32 39.04
CA LYS A 459 -13.11 6.91 40.27
C LYS A 459 -13.30 5.40 40.25
N THR A 460 -12.46 4.69 40.97
CA THR A 460 -12.49 3.22 41.00
C THR A 460 -13.33 2.69 42.15
N VAL A 461 -14.08 1.61 41.90
CA VAL A 461 -14.78 0.81 42.92
C VAL A 461 -14.13 -0.56 42.96
N GLU A 462 -13.56 -0.95 44.09
CA GLU A 462 -12.99 -2.29 44.23
C GLU A 462 -14.10 -3.34 44.43
N VAL A 463 -14.03 -4.42 43.66
CA VAL A 463 -14.91 -5.59 43.79
C VAL A 463 -14.13 -6.82 44.23
N ALA A 464 -14.82 -7.76 44.88
CA ALA A 464 -14.23 -9.00 45.37
C ALA A 464 -14.12 -10.08 44.29
N SER A 465 -14.92 -9.97 43.22
CA SER A 465 -14.90 -10.90 42.08
C SER A 465 -15.24 -10.21 40.76
N MET A 466 -14.80 -10.80 39.64
CA MET A 466 -15.16 -10.36 38.30
C MET A 466 -16.69 -10.34 38.09
N ASN A 467 -17.39 -11.39 38.53
CA ASN A 467 -18.84 -11.50 38.34
C ASN A 467 -19.58 -10.36 39.05
N GLU A 468 -19.18 -10.02 40.28
CA GLU A 468 -19.71 -8.84 40.98
C GLU A 468 -19.50 -7.56 40.15
N GLY A 469 -18.29 -7.34 39.64
CA GLY A 469 -17.97 -6.21 38.79
C GLY A 469 -18.84 -6.13 37.53
N LEU A 470 -19.01 -7.25 36.82
CA LEU A 470 -19.83 -7.32 35.61
C LEU A 470 -21.32 -7.09 35.89
N TYR A 471 -21.85 -7.61 36.99
CA TYR A 471 -23.24 -7.34 37.40
C TYR A 471 -23.47 -5.86 37.72
N LEU A 472 -22.53 -5.20 38.41
CA LEU A 472 -22.62 -3.75 38.66
C LEU A 472 -22.65 -2.95 37.35
N VAL A 473 -21.92 -3.38 36.31
CA VAL A 473 -21.98 -2.75 34.97
C VAL A 473 -23.33 -2.99 34.31
N GLU A 474 -23.82 -4.23 34.34
CA GLU A 474 -25.10 -4.59 33.73
C GLU A 474 -26.26 -3.78 34.34
N GLN A 475 -26.28 -3.61 35.66
CA GLN A 475 -27.27 -2.79 36.38
C GLN A 475 -27.06 -1.28 36.23
N GLY A 476 -25.91 -0.86 35.69
CA GLY A 476 -25.56 0.56 35.50
C GLY A 476 -25.15 1.28 36.79
N GLU A 477 -24.77 0.55 37.84
CA GLU A 477 -24.25 1.11 39.10
C GLU A 477 -22.80 1.63 38.95
N VAL A 478 -22.06 1.03 38.03
CA VAL A 478 -20.76 1.51 37.54
C VAL A 478 -20.78 1.60 36.01
N TYR A 479 -19.99 2.49 35.43
CA TYR A 479 -19.93 2.68 33.98
C TYR A 479 -19.29 1.50 33.25
N GLY A 480 -18.27 0.91 33.87
CA GLY A 480 -17.56 -0.22 33.29
C GLY A 480 -16.74 -1.01 34.29
N TYR A 481 -16.23 -2.15 33.85
CA TYR A 481 -15.32 -3.03 34.59
C TYR A 481 -14.06 -3.27 33.76
N ILE A 482 -12.88 -3.19 34.39
CA ILE A 482 -11.57 -3.30 33.72
C ILE A 482 -10.99 -4.69 33.94
N ASP A 483 -10.59 -5.35 32.85
CA ASP A 483 -9.86 -6.61 32.90
C ASP A 483 -9.17 -6.93 31.56
N ASN A 484 -8.58 -8.11 31.44
CA ASN A 484 -8.03 -8.64 30.20
C ASN A 484 -9.10 -8.96 29.13
N ALA A 485 -8.78 -8.62 27.88
CA ALA A 485 -9.70 -8.75 26.74
C ALA A 485 -10.17 -10.18 26.49
N LEU A 486 -9.29 -11.16 26.70
CA LEU A 486 -9.59 -12.57 26.47
C LEU A 486 -10.66 -13.08 27.45
N VAL A 487 -10.50 -12.81 28.74
CA VAL A 487 -11.46 -13.24 29.76
C VAL A 487 -12.77 -12.47 29.61
N LEU A 488 -12.73 -11.14 29.43
CA LEU A 488 -13.94 -10.35 29.28
C LEU A 488 -14.74 -10.75 28.04
N SER A 489 -14.10 -10.89 26.88
CA SER A 489 -14.81 -11.29 25.66
C SER A 489 -15.45 -12.67 25.80
N SER A 490 -14.76 -13.62 26.43
CA SER A 490 -15.27 -14.98 26.66
C SER A 490 -16.43 -15.00 27.65
N THR A 491 -16.31 -14.28 28.78
CA THR A 491 -17.35 -14.19 29.81
C THR A 491 -18.57 -13.45 29.28
N ILE A 492 -18.38 -12.35 28.55
CA ILE A 492 -19.49 -11.62 27.90
C ILE A 492 -20.19 -12.54 26.92
N GLN A 493 -19.48 -13.25 26.05
CA GLN A 493 -20.11 -14.13 25.07
C GLN A 493 -20.98 -15.20 25.72
N LYS A 494 -20.52 -15.77 26.83
CA LYS A 494 -21.19 -16.87 27.53
C LYS A 494 -22.39 -16.40 28.37
N GLU A 495 -22.26 -15.29 29.10
CA GLU A 495 -23.20 -14.93 30.16
C GLU A 495 -23.87 -13.55 29.95
N PHE A 496 -23.23 -12.62 29.23
CA PHE A 496 -23.68 -11.22 29.11
C PHE A 496 -23.83 -10.71 27.66
N SER A 497 -23.97 -11.61 26.67
CA SER A 497 -23.88 -11.28 25.23
C SER A 497 -24.94 -10.31 24.73
N ASN A 498 -26.04 -10.19 25.48
CA ASN A 498 -27.15 -9.30 25.16
C ASN A 498 -27.04 -7.92 25.83
N SER A 499 -26.29 -7.80 26.93
CA SER A 499 -26.27 -6.61 27.79
C SER A 499 -24.94 -5.86 27.77
N LEU A 500 -23.82 -6.55 27.63
CA LEU A 500 -22.48 -5.97 27.76
C LEU A 500 -21.67 -6.05 26.46
N LYS A 501 -20.66 -5.18 26.33
CA LYS A 501 -19.68 -5.19 25.24
C LYS A 501 -18.35 -4.58 25.69
N ILE A 502 -17.31 -4.75 24.88
CA ILE A 502 -16.06 -3.99 25.05
C ILE A 502 -16.29 -2.53 24.61
N GLY A 503 -16.07 -1.61 25.54
CA GLY A 503 -16.30 -0.17 25.38
C GLY A 503 -15.04 0.67 25.28
N PHE A 504 -13.88 0.17 25.73
CA PHE A 504 -12.59 0.84 25.60
C PHE A 504 -11.45 -0.18 25.58
N ARG A 505 -10.32 0.16 24.96
CA ARG A 505 -9.08 -0.62 24.98
C ARG A 505 -7.92 0.28 25.37
N PHE A 506 -7.12 -0.16 26.34
CA PHE A 506 -5.87 0.51 26.69
C PHE A 506 -4.75 0.14 25.71
N ASP A 507 -3.79 1.05 25.53
CA ASP A 507 -2.57 0.82 24.74
C ASP A 507 -1.48 0.05 25.51
N ILE A 508 -1.85 -0.56 26.63
CA ILE A 508 -0.99 -1.39 27.47
C ILE A 508 -1.44 -2.85 27.42
N LEU A 509 -0.50 -3.74 27.69
CA LEU A 509 -0.69 -5.17 27.71
C LEU A 509 -0.43 -5.70 29.13
N ASP A 510 -1.23 -6.67 29.54
CA ASP A 510 -0.99 -7.47 30.74
C ASP A 510 -0.11 -8.66 30.37
N GLU A 511 1.05 -8.76 30.99
CA GLU A 511 2.05 -9.80 30.75
C GLU A 511 1.98 -10.83 31.88
N LEU A 512 1.34 -11.97 31.61
CA LEU A 512 1.14 -13.04 32.57
C LEU A 512 2.33 -13.98 32.53
N SER A 513 3.00 -14.14 33.67
CA SER A 513 4.13 -15.06 33.87
C SER A 513 3.77 -16.15 34.87
N ILE A 514 4.63 -17.17 34.98
CA ILE A 514 4.61 -18.07 36.12
C ILE A 514 5.41 -17.42 37.24
N GLY A 515 4.80 -17.32 38.42
CA GLY A 515 5.47 -16.89 39.64
C GLY A 515 5.96 -18.12 40.42
N THR A 516 7.21 -18.10 40.85
CA THR A 516 7.78 -19.12 41.75
C THR A 516 8.28 -18.44 43.02
N ARG A 517 8.29 -19.14 44.14
CA ARG A 517 8.80 -18.56 45.40
C ARG A 517 10.25 -18.10 45.25
N ASN A 518 10.54 -16.88 45.69
CA ASN A 518 11.88 -16.29 45.51
C ASN A 518 12.97 -16.93 46.37
N ASP A 519 12.59 -17.65 47.44
CA ASP A 519 13.51 -18.45 48.25
C ASP A 519 13.83 -19.83 47.65
N GLU A 520 13.31 -20.13 46.45
CA GLU A 520 13.56 -21.36 45.70
C GLU A 520 14.04 -21.05 44.26
N PRO A 521 15.24 -20.47 44.07
CA PRO A 521 15.72 -20.02 42.75
C PRO A 521 15.88 -21.16 41.74
N ILE A 522 16.20 -22.38 42.18
CA ILE A 522 16.28 -23.56 41.30
C ILE A 522 14.91 -23.86 40.67
N LEU A 523 13.82 -23.66 41.40
CA LEU A 523 12.47 -23.82 40.87
C LEU A 523 12.18 -22.79 39.77
N ASN A 524 12.61 -21.55 39.99
CA ASN A 524 12.47 -20.49 38.98
C ASN A 524 13.26 -20.79 37.70
N ASP A 525 14.48 -21.30 37.83
CA ASP A 525 15.32 -21.67 36.67
C ASP A 525 14.66 -22.80 35.85
N ILE A 526 14.11 -23.81 36.53
CA ILE A 526 13.37 -24.90 35.88
C ILE A 526 12.18 -24.33 35.10
N PHE A 527 11.33 -23.52 35.73
CA PHE A 527 10.14 -22.97 35.10
C PHE A 527 10.46 -21.94 34.01
N SER A 528 11.54 -21.17 34.16
CA SER A 528 12.00 -20.25 33.11
C SER A 528 12.40 -21.02 31.85
N ARG A 529 13.11 -22.13 31.99
CA ARG A 529 13.47 -23.01 30.85
C ARG A 529 12.26 -23.75 30.27
N LEU A 530 11.29 -24.15 31.11
CA LEU A 530 10.04 -24.74 30.62
C LEU A 530 9.24 -23.75 29.78
N VAL A 531 9.20 -22.47 30.18
CA VAL A 531 8.55 -21.41 29.41
C VAL A 531 9.33 -21.08 28.14
N ASP A 532 10.65 -21.14 28.17
CA ASP A 532 11.48 -20.97 26.97
C ASP A 532 11.32 -22.13 25.97
N ASP A 533 11.00 -23.36 26.44
CA ASP A 533 10.70 -24.52 25.59
C ASP A 533 9.29 -24.47 24.95
N LEU A 534 8.38 -23.66 25.49
CA LEU A 534 7.07 -23.41 24.90
C LEU A 534 7.21 -22.49 23.69
N ASP A 535 7.27 -23.08 22.49
CA ASP A 535 7.25 -22.31 21.24
C ASP A 535 5.90 -21.58 21.03
N GLU A 536 5.92 -20.53 20.22
CA GLU A 536 4.71 -19.75 19.92
C GLU A 536 3.61 -20.60 19.26
N THR A 537 3.98 -21.66 18.54
CA THR A 537 3.02 -22.62 17.97
C THR A 537 2.23 -23.33 19.06
N LYS A 538 2.91 -23.82 20.10
CA LYS A 538 2.31 -24.55 21.22
C LYS A 538 1.50 -23.63 22.12
N LYS A 539 1.98 -22.40 22.37
CA LYS A 539 1.19 -21.36 23.06
C LYS A 539 -0.11 -21.08 22.31
N GLN A 540 -0.04 -20.93 20.98
CA GLN A 540 -1.23 -20.69 20.15
C GLN A 540 -2.15 -21.91 20.09
N GLU A 541 -1.61 -23.13 20.08
CA GLU A 541 -2.39 -24.38 20.18
C GLU A 541 -3.23 -24.38 21.47
N PHE A 542 -2.62 -24.09 22.61
CA PHE A 542 -3.32 -24.04 23.90
C PHE A 542 -4.39 -22.94 23.92
N LEU A 543 -4.09 -21.74 23.39
CA LEU A 543 -5.10 -20.69 23.26
C LEU A 543 -6.30 -21.12 22.40
N ASN A 544 -6.04 -21.72 21.23
CA ASN A 544 -7.08 -22.12 20.29
C ASN A 544 -8.01 -23.21 20.84
N ASN A 545 -7.52 -24.08 21.72
CA ASN A 545 -8.34 -25.11 22.38
C ASN A 545 -9.48 -24.50 23.21
N TRP A 546 -9.30 -23.27 23.70
CA TRP A 546 -10.19 -22.63 24.63
C TRP A 546 -10.92 -21.40 24.06
N THR A 547 -10.44 -20.81 22.97
CA THR A 547 -11.10 -19.69 22.29
C THR A 547 -11.90 -20.17 21.08
N ILE A 548 -13.23 -20.23 21.20
CA ILE A 548 -14.11 -20.48 20.06
C ILE A 548 -14.17 -19.20 19.21
N ILE A 549 -13.48 -19.18 18.07
CA ILE A 549 -13.65 -18.11 17.08
C ILE A 549 -15.01 -18.30 16.41
N THR A 550 -16.08 -17.78 17.01
CA THR A 550 -17.31 -17.54 16.24
C THR A 550 -17.12 -16.24 15.47
N GLU A 551 -16.65 -16.33 14.23
CA GLU A 551 -16.85 -15.25 13.27
C GLU A 551 -18.36 -15.06 13.06
N GLN A 552 -18.99 -14.16 13.81
CA GLN A 552 -20.20 -13.52 13.30
C GLN A 552 -19.76 -12.49 12.26
N VAL A 553 -19.44 -12.96 11.04
CA VAL A 553 -19.40 -12.08 9.88
C VAL A 553 -20.79 -11.48 9.77
N GLY A 554 -20.91 -10.17 9.98
CA GLY A 554 -22.15 -9.44 9.73
C GLY A 554 -22.44 -9.47 8.24
N TRP A 555 -23.07 -10.54 7.76
CA TRP A 555 -23.59 -10.59 6.42
C TRP A 555 -24.64 -9.48 6.28
N PHE A 556 -24.54 -8.69 5.22
CA PHE A 556 -25.59 -7.74 4.85
C PHE A 556 -26.93 -8.46 4.90
N SER A 557 -27.92 -7.86 5.56
CA SER A 557 -29.24 -8.46 5.60
C SER A 557 -29.78 -8.58 4.18
N LEU A 558 -30.64 -9.57 3.91
CA LEU A 558 -31.25 -9.74 2.59
C LEU A 558 -31.91 -8.44 2.08
N LYS A 559 -32.41 -7.61 3.01
CA LYS A 559 -33.00 -6.29 2.75
C LYS A 559 -31.98 -5.27 2.23
N GLU A 560 -30.78 -5.25 2.78
CA GLU A 560 -29.69 -4.35 2.34
C GLU A 560 -29.18 -4.72 0.95
N ILE A 561 -29.05 -6.01 0.68
CA ILE A 561 -28.67 -6.51 -0.65
C ILE A 561 -29.74 -6.13 -1.68
N ILE A 562 -31.01 -6.36 -1.36
CA ILE A 562 -32.14 -5.98 -2.24
C ILE A 562 -32.15 -4.47 -2.49
N PHE A 563 -31.93 -3.65 -1.46
CA PHE A 563 -31.86 -2.20 -1.60
C PHE A 563 -30.73 -1.77 -2.54
N LEU A 564 -29.53 -2.34 -2.39
CA LEU A 564 -28.39 -2.03 -3.24
C LEU A 564 -28.67 -2.40 -4.72
N VAL A 565 -29.30 -3.55 -4.96
CA VAL A 565 -29.69 -3.98 -6.31
C VAL A 565 -30.74 -3.05 -6.92
N ILE A 566 -31.77 -2.66 -6.17
CA ILE A 566 -32.79 -1.71 -6.67
C ILE A 566 -32.18 -0.33 -6.94
N PHE A 567 -31.32 0.15 -6.05
CA PHE A 567 -30.65 1.44 -6.18
C PHE A 567 -29.75 1.47 -7.42
N THR A 568 -28.91 0.46 -7.60
CA THR A 568 -27.99 0.35 -8.76
C THR A 568 -28.75 0.20 -10.07
N THR A 569 -29.78 -0.66 -10.12
CA THR A 569 -30.61 -0.83 -11.32
C THR A 569 -31.36 0.45 -11.70
N THR A 570 -31.85 1.21 -10.71
CA THR A 570 -32.51 2.51 -10.95
C THR A 570 -31.55 3.54 -11.52
N ILE A 571 -30.33 3.65 -10.98
CA ILE A 571 -29.29 4.55 -11.51
C ILE A 571 -28.93 4.17 -12.95
N PHE A 572 -28.67 2.88 -13.21
CA PHE A 572 -28.33 2.42 -14.56
C PHE A 572 -29.47 2.66 -15.55
N GLY A 573 -30.72 2.40 -15.15
CA GLY A 573 -31.91 2.71 -15.96
C GLY A 573 -32.01 4.21 -16.30
N GLY A 574 -31.77 5.08 -15.32
CA GLY A 574 -31.74 6.53 -15.50
C GLY A 574 -30.65 6.99 -16.47
N LEU A 575 -29.43 6.45 -16.34
CA LEU A 575 -28.31 6.76 -17.24
C LEU A 575 -28.61 6.35 -18.69
N ILE A 576 -29.15 5.16 -18.90
CA ILE A 576 -29.52 4.67 -20.24
C ILE A 576 -30.61 5.56 -20.85
N PHE A 577 -31.62 5.95 -20.07
CA PHE A 577 -32.67 6.84 -20.52
C PHE A 577 -32.12 8.22 -20.92
N TYR A 578 -31.23 8.79 -20.10
CA TYR A 578 -30.60 10.08 -20.37
C TYR A 578 -29.76 10.06 -21.65
N GLN A 579 -28.95 9.01 -21.87
CA GLN A 579 -28.17 8.86 -23.09
C GLN A 579 -29.06 8.75 -24.34
N ARG A 580 -30.17 8.00 -24.26
CA ARG A 580 -31.16 7.91 -25.36
C ARG A 580 -31.77 9.27 -25.67
N LYS A 581 -32.16 10.03 -24.65
CA LYS A 581 -32.73 11.38 -24.80
C LYS A 581 -31.73 12.33 -25.46
N LEU A 582 -30.47 12.33 -25.01
CA LEU A 582 -29.39 13.13 -25.61
C LEU A 582 -29.17 12.80 -27.09
N LYS A 583 -29.14 11.51 -27.45
CA LYS A 583 -28.94 11.10 -28.84
C LYS A 583 -30.07 11.59 -29.75
N ILE A 584 -31.32 11.50 -29.30
CA ILE A 584 -32.48 12.01 -30.04
C ILE A 584 -32.41 13.53 -30.19
N LEU A 585 -32.07 14.25 -29.11
CA LEU A 585 -31.99 15.71 -29.12
C LEU A 585 -30.86 16.20 -30.04
N ASN A 586 -29.68 15.58 -29.98
CA ASN A 586 -28.55 15.88 -30.86
C ASN A 586 -28.89 15.63 -32.33
N LYS A 587 -29.64 14.55 -32.65
CA LYS A 587 -30.09 14.30 -34.03
C LYS A 587 -31.05 15.39 -34.52
N LYS A 588 -31.98 15.85 -33.68
CA LYS A 588 -32.89 16.96 -34.00
C LYS A 588 -32.12 18.27 -34.20
N LEU A 589 -31.17 18.56 -33.31
CA LEU A 589 -30.35 19.76 -33.35
C LEU A 589 -29.47 19.81 -34.61
N LYS A 590 -28.83 18.68 -34.98
CA LYS A 590 -28.06 18.56 -36.21
C LYS A 590 -28.91 18.77 -37.46
N LYS A 591 -30.17 18.31 -37.47
CA LYS A 591 -31.10 18.57 -38.59
C LYS A 591 -31.44 20.06 -38.69
N LEU A 592 -31.85 20.69 -37.58
CA LEU A 592 -32.17 22.13 -37.54
C LEU A 592 -31.00 23.02 -37.93
N TYR A 593 -29.77 22.62 -37.60
CA TYR A 593 -28.56 23.38 -37.88
C TYR A 593 -28.10 23.28 -39.35
N LEU A 594 -28.36 22.15 -40.03
CA LEU A 594 -27.80 21.89 -41.36
C LEU A 594 -28.80 22.01 -42.51
N THR A 595 -30.11 22.12 -42.24
CA THR A 595 -31.14 22.18 -43.28
C THR A 595 -31.89 23.50 -43.28
N ASP A 596 -32.25 24.00 -44.46
CA ASP A 596 -33.17 25.13 -44.63
C ASP A 596 -34.57 24.76 -44.13
N LYS A 597 -35.18 25.62 -43.31
CA LYS A 597 -36.45 25.33 -42.63
C LYS A 597 -37.63 25.22 -43.60
N LEU A 598 -37.59 25.95 -44.71
CA LEU A 598 -38.69 26.01 -45.68
C LEU A 598 -38.67 24.79 -46.61
N THR A 599 -37.50 24.52 -47.21
CA THR A 599 -37.33 23.54 -48.29
C THR A 599 -36.91 22.15 -47.80
N GLY A 600 -36.32 22.06 -46.60
CA GLY A 600 -35.77 20.81 -46.06
C GLY A 600 -34.51 20.31 -46.78
N LEU A 601 -33.95 21.11 -47.70
CA LEU A 601 -32.64 20.91 -48.31
C LEU A 601 -31.52 21.36 -47.37
N TYR A 602 -30.26 21.13 -47.71
CA TYR A 602 -29.16 21.71 -46.94
C TYR A 602 -29.21 23.23 -46.98
N ASN A 603 -28.83 23.89 -45.89
CA ASN A 603 -28.67 25.34 -45.86
C ASN A 603 -27.29 25.75 -46.41
N ARG A 604 -27.13 27.04 -46.68
CA ARG A 604 -25.86 27.63 -47.14
C ARG A 604 -24.65 27.20 -46.32
N PHE A 605 -24.75 27.24 -44.98
CA PHE A 605 -23.66 26.80 -44.09
C PHE A 605 -23.20 25.36 -44.36
N LYS A 606 -24.15 24.43 -44.56
CA LYS A 606 -23.83 23.04 -44.87
C LYS A 606 -23.23 22.91 -46.28
N ILE A 607 -23.72 23.70 -47.23
CA ILE A 607 -23.19 23.73 -48.60
C ILE A 607 -21.76 24.27 -48.63
N ASP A 608 -21.45 25.37 -47.94
CA ASP A 608 -20.09 25.92 -47.84
C ASP A 608 -19.10 24.85 -47.35
N LYS A 609 -19.47 24.10 -46.31
CA LYS A 609 -18.65 22.98 -45.81
C LYS A 609 -18.42 21.88 -46.83
N GLU A 610 -19.44 21.56 -47.64
CA GLU A 610 -19.32 20.54 -48.66
C GLU A 610 -18.50 21.03 -49.86
N LEU A 611 -18.59 22.31 -50.23
CA LEU A 611 -17.75 22.91 -51.26
C LEU A 611 -16.27 22.83 -50.88
N SER A 612 -15.90 23.23 -49.65
CA SER A 612 -14.53 23.10 -49.15
C SER A 612 -14.06 21.64 -49.16
N LEU A 613 -14.92 20.71 -48.73
CA LEU A 613 -14.60 19.29 -48.73
C LEU A 613 -14.34 18.74 -50.14
N GLN A 614 -15.15 19.13 -51.13
CA GLN A 614 -14.93 18.70 -52.51
C GLN A 614 -13.70 19.34 -53.12
N LYS A 615 -13.38 20.59 -52.78
CA LYS A 615 -12.12 21.23 -53.20
C LYS A 615 -10.90 20.48 -52.66
N ASP A 616 -10.91 20.11 -51.37
CA ASP A 616 -9.84 19.29 -50.77
C ASP A 616 -9.68 17.94 -51.50
N ASN A 617 -10.77 17.33 -51.96
CA ASN A 617 -10.72 16.06 -52.70
C ASN A 617 -10.08 16.23 -54.08
N ILE A 618 -10.38 17.33 -54.77
CA ILE A 618 -9.80 17.66 -56.08
C ILE A 618 -8.31 17.96 -55.96
N ASP A 619 -7.90 18.68 -54.91
CA ASP A 619 -6.49 19.02 -54.70
C ASP A 619 -5.63 17.80 -54.42
N ARG A 620 -6.23 16.77 -53.80
CA ARG A 620 -5.56 15.50 -53.45
C ARG A 620 -5.59 14.45 -54.56
N ASN A 621 -6.56 14.50 -55.48
CA ASN A 621 -6.77 13.43 -56.46
C ASN A 621 -7.07 14.01 -57.85
N GLU A 622 -6.12 13.85 -58.77
CA GLU A 622 -6.22 14.38 -60.14
C GLU A 622 -7.33 13.73 -60.98
N SER A 623 -7.76 12.52 -60.62
CA SER A 623 -8.87 11.83 -61.29
C SER A 623 -10.23 12.17 -60.70
N TYR A 624 -10.30 13.01 -59.66
CA TYR A 624 -11.54 13.41 -59.01
C TYR A 624 -12.15 14.63 -59.72
N SER A 625 -13.31 14.45 -60.36
CA SER A 625 -14.09 15.52 -60.97
C SER A 625 -15.28 15.91 -60.08
N CYS A 626 -15.61 17.20 -60.05
CA CYS A 626 -16.79 17.66 -59.32
C CYS A 626 -17.50 18.79 -60.05
N GLY A 627 -18.72 18.50 -60.53
CA GLY A 627 -19.60 19.46 -61.15
C GLY A 627 -20.27 20.35 -60.10
N LEU A 628 -20.45 21.61 -60.44
CA LEU A 628 -21.17 22.60 -59.64
C LEU A 628 -22.27 23.23 -60.50
N ILE A 629 -23.48 23.24 -59.97
CA ILE A 629 -24.67 23.78 -60.64
C ILE A 629 -25.29 24.83 -59.71
N LEU A 630 -25.50 26.04 -60.23
CA LEU A 630 -26.28 27.08 -59.56
C LEU A 630 -27.56 27.32 -60.34
N ILE A 631 -28.70 27.26 -59.64
CA ILE A 631 -30.05 27.33 -60.20
C ILE A 631 -30.75 28.52 -59.58
N ASP A 632 -31.51 29.27 -60.38
CA ASP A 632 -32.43 30.30 -59.91
C ASP A 632 -33.80 30.18 -60.61
N ILE A 633 -34.86 30.45 -59.86
CA ILE A 633 -36.23 30.40 -60.38
C ILE A 633 -36.55 31.68 -61.15
N ASP A 634 -36.87 31.52 -62.43
CA ASP A 634 -37.10 32.64 -63.32
C ASP A 634 -38.28 33.51 -62.87
N TYR A 635 -38.01 34.82 -62.74
CA TYR A 635 -38.98 35.83 -62.35
C TYR A 635 -39.74 35.48 -61.04
N PHE A 636 -39.07 34.86 -60.07
CA PHE A 636 -39.69 34.47 -58.80
C PHE A 636 -40.30 35.65 -58.03
N LYS A 637 -39.66 36.83 -58.08
CA LYS A 637 -40.23 38.07 -57.53
C LYS A 637 -41.62 38.38 -58.11
N SER A 638 -41.78 38.29 -59.43
CA SER A 638 -43.08 38.51 -60.08
C SER A 638 -44.14 37.49 -59.64
N ILE A 639 -43.74 36.24 -59.38
CA ILE A 639 -44.63 35.22 -58.84
C ILE A 639 -45.10 35.61 -57.43
N ASN A 640 -44.18 36.02 -56.56
CA ASN A 640 -44.51 36.50 -55.21
C ASN A 640 -45.41 37.74 -55.23
N ASP A 641 -45.10 38.70 -56.10
CA ASP A 641 -45.87 39.94 -56.22
C ASP A 641 -47.30 39.68 -56.74
N THR A 642 -47.50 38.63 -57.55
CA THR A 642 -48.80 38.31 -58.17
C THR A 642 -49.65 37.37 -57.31
N LEU A 643 -49.02 36.33 -56.73
CA LEU A 643 -49.73 35.23 -56.04
C LEU A 643 -49.49 35.21 -54.53
N GLY A 644 -48.67 36.11 -54.02
CA GLY A 644 -48.30 36.21 -52.61
C GLY A 644 -47.16 35.27 -52.22
N HIS A 645 -46.43 35.67 -51.17
CA HIS A 645 -45.27 34.92 -50.66
C HIS A 645 -45.60 33.49 -50.21
N LEU A 646 -46.82 33.22 -49.73
CA LEU A 646 -47.23 31.87 -49.32
C LEU A 646 -47.24 30.89 -50.50
N VAL A 647 -47.64 31.35 -51.69
CA VAL A 647 -47.63 30.54 -52.92
C VAL A 647 -46.19 30.36 -53.41
N GLY A 648 -45.35 31.40 -53.33
CA GLY A 648 -43.92 31.29 -53.60
C GLY A 648 -43.21 30.28 -52.70
N ASP A 649 -43.54 30.25 -51.42
CA ASP A 649 -43.04 29.26 -50.46
C ASP A 649 -43.43 27.81 -50.83
N CYS A 650 -44.65 27.61 -51.36
CA CYS A 650 -45.08 26.31 -51.85
C CYS A 650 -44.33 25.91 -53.13
N ILE A 651 -44.09 26.85 -54.05
CA ILE A 651 -43.28 26.63 -55.26
C ILE A 651 -41.85 26.24 -54.88
N LEU A 652 -41.23 26.92 -53.91
CA LEU A 652 -39.90 26.56 -53.42
C LEU A 652 -39.85 25.13 -52.87
N LYS A 653 -40.88 24.70 -52.13
CA LYS A 653 -40.98 23.32 -51.61
C LYS A 653 -41.14 22.29 -52.72
N ASP A 654 -41.98 22.57 -53.71
CA ASP A 654 -42.24 21.66 -54.83
C ASP A 654 -40.98 21.50 -55.70
N ILE A 655 -40.33 22.60 -56.05
CA ILE A 655 -39.06 22.58 -56.80
C ILE A 655 -37.99 21.84 -56.00
N SER A 656 -37.87 22.12 -54.70
CA SER A 656 -36.90 21.41 -53.84
C SER A 656 -37.09 19.90 -53.84
N LYS A 657 -38.36 19.44 -53.83
CA LYS A 657 -38.71 18.02 -53.89
C LYS A 657 -38.37 17.43 -55.26
N LEU A 658 -38.68 18.15 -56.34
CA LEU A 658 -38.38 17.74 -57.71
C LEU A 658 -36.86 17.61 -57.92
N LEU A 659 -36.08 18.63 -57.55
CA LEU A 659 -34.63 18.60 -57.65
C LEU A 659 -34.05 17.45 -56.83
N LYS A 660 -34.43 17.31 -55.56
CA LYS A 660 -33.90 16.25 -54.67
C LYS A 660 -34.21 14.84 -55.14
N ASN A 661 -35.40 14.61 -55.70
CA ASN A 661 -35.82 13.27 -56.15
C ASN A 661 -35.15 12.84 -57.47
N ASN A 662 -34.57 13.79 -58.22
CA ASN A 662 -33.92 13.54 -59.50
C ASN A 662 -32.39 13.65 -59.44
N LEU A 663 -31.84 13.63 -58.22
CA LEU A 663 -30.42 13.61 -57.93
C LEU A 663 -30.02 12.29 -57.26
N ARG A 664 -28.75 11.88 -57.39
CA ARG A 664 -28.23 10.67 -56.74
C ARG A 664 -28.10 10.91 -55.23
N LYS A 665 -28.05 9.83 -54.46
CA LYS A 665 -27.80 9.91 -53.00
C LYS A 665 -26.47 10.58 -52.64
N THR A 666 -25.49 10.53 -53.53
CA THR A 666 -24.16 11.16 -53.39
C THR A 666 -24.15 12.63 -53.75
N ASP A 667 -25.15 13.09 -54.50
CA ASP A 667 -25.25 14.49 -54.93
C ASP A 667 -25.77 15.33 -53.76
N ILE A 668 -25.21 16.53 -53.64
CA ILE A 668 -25.47 17.41 -52.50
C ILE A 668 -26.24 18.61 -53.02
N ILE A 669 -27.43 18.84 -52.49
CA ILE A 669 -28.27 19.96 -52.87
C ILE A 669 -28.63 20.79 -51.64
N GLY A 670 -28.53 22.11 -51.79
CA GLY A 670 -28.95 23.06 -50.77
C GLY A 670 -29.56 24.31 -51.35
N ARG A 671 -30.32 25.02 -50.51
CA ARG A 671 -30.81 26.35 -50.82
C ARG A 671 -29.69 27.36 -50.54
N TRP A 672 -29.23 28.02 -51.59
CA TRP A 672 -28.10 28.95 -51.56
C TRP A 672 -28.54 30.37 -51.17
N GLY A 673 -29.69 30.79 -51.70
CA GLY A 673 -30.26 32.13 -51.54
C GLY A 673 -31.79 32.11 -51.47
N GLY A 674 -32.43 33.26 -51.73
CA GLY A 674 -33.89 33.42 -51.69
C GLY A 674 -34.60 32.40 -52.59
N GLU A 675 -34.32 32.46 -53.89
CA GLU A 675 -34.86 31.54 -54.91
C GLU A 675 -33.79 30.67 -55.56
N GLU A 676 -32.60 30.62 -54.96
CA GLU A 676 -31.42 29.98 -55.54
C GLU A 676 -31.10 28.63 -54.89
N PHE A 677 -30.70 27.66 -55.71
CA PHE A 677 -30.27 26.34 -55.28
C PHE A 677 -28.88 26.03 -55.83
N LEU A 678 -28.02 25.47 -54.98
CA LEU A 678 -26.70 24.99 -55.38
C LEU A 678 -26.67 23.47 -55.29
N ILE A 679 -26.18 22.83 -56.35
CA ILE A 679 -25.98 21.40 -56.42
C ILE A 679 -24.49 21.12 -56.67
N ILE A 680 -23.92 20.28 -55.81
CA ILE A 680 -22.56 19.76 -55.92
C ILE A 680 -22.66 18.30 -56.36
N LEU A 681 -21.93 17.95 -57.43
CA LEU A 681 -21.96 16.64 -58.06
C LEU A 681 -20.57 15.97 -57.94
N PRO A 682 -20.29 15.24 -56.85
CA PRO A 682 -19.10 14.42 -56.72
C PRO A 682 -18.90 13.46 -57.90
N PHE A 683 -17.64 13.21 -58.29
CA PHE A 683 -17.25 12.29 -59.38
C PHE A 683 -17.96 12.56 -60.70
N THR A 684 -18.16 13.83 -61.03
CA THR A 684 -18.95 14.24 -62.20
C THR A 684 -18.20 15.34 -62.94
N SER A 685 -17.88 15.10 -64.21
CA SER A 685 -17.29 16.11 -65.08
C SER A 685 -18.32 17.15 -65.52
N LYS A 686 -17.83 18.28 -66.05
CA LYS A 686 -18.68 19.35 -66.59
C LYS A 686 -19.75 18.86 -67.59
N ASP A 687 -19.38 18.02 -68.56
CA ASP A 687 -20.30 17.56 -69.60
C ASP A 687 -21.47 16.74 -69.03
N ILE A 688 -21.19 15.94 -68.00
CA ILE A 688 -22.22 15.15 -67.32
C ILE A 688 -23.06 16.06 -66.42
N ALA A 689 -22.42 17.01 -65.72
CA ALA A 689 -23.13 18.01 -64.92
C ALA A 689 -24.10 18.84 -65.77
N LYS A 690 -23.72 19.21 -67.00
CA LYS A 690 -24.58 19.88 -67.96
C LYS A 690 -25.80 19.04 -68.33
N LYS A 691 -25.61 17.74 -68.60
CA LYS A 691 -26.73 16.83 -68.87
C LYS A 691 -27.69 16.74 -67.69
N VAL A 692 -27.16 16.67 -66.47
CA VAL A 692 -27.98 16.71 -65.24
C VAL A 692 -28.75 18.02 -65.15
N ALA A 693 -28.09 19.16 -65.38
CA ALA A 693 -28.74 20.48 -65.38
C ALA A 693 -29.87 20.58 -66.40
N GLU A 694 -29.65 20.15 -67.64
CA GLU A 694 -30.69 20.18 -68.69
C GLU A 694 -31.88 19.29 -68.36
N ASN A 695 -31.63 18.10 -67.81
CA ASN A 695 -32.70 17.21 -67.35
C ASN A 695 -33.53 17.86 -66.24
N LEU A 696 -32.88 18.50 -65.27
CA LEU A 696 -33.57 19.20 -64.19
C LEU A 696 -34.36 20.40 -64.72
N ARG A 697 -33.81 21.17 -65.66
CA ARG A 697 -34.47 22.29 -66.31
C ARG A 697 -35.74 21.86 -67.04
N ALA A 698 -35.62 20.86 -67.92
CA ALA A 698 -36.76 20.32 -68.67
C ALA A 698 -37.84 19.76 -67.73
N LEU A 699 -37.43 19.04 -66.68
CA LEU A 699 -38.34 18.52 -65.67
C LEU A 699 -39.16 19.62 -64.98
N ILE A 700 -38.54 20.75 -64.61
CA ILE A 700 -39.25 21.87 -63.99
C ILE A 700 -40.20 22.53 -65.00
N GLU A 701 -39.77 22.76 -66.24
CA GLU A 701 -40.60 23.36 -67.29
C GLU A 701 -41.82 22.50 -67.68
N GLU A 702 -41.66 21.19 -67.67
CA GLU A 702 -42.73 20.22 -67.98
C GLU A 702 -43.66 19.96 -66.79
N ASN A 703 -43.27 20.33 -65.58
CA ASN A 703 -44.07 20.08 -64.39
C ASN A 703 -45.32 20.98 -64.36
N ASN A 704 -46.49 20.34 -64.25
CA ASN A 704 -47.76 21.05 -64.08
C ASN A 704 -47.95 21.44 -62.61
N PHE A 705 -47.34 22.54 -62.20
CA PHE A 705 -47.58 23.12 -60.88
C PHE A 705 -49.05 23.53 -60.76
N SER A 706 -49.73 23.13 -59.69
CA SER A 706 -51.19 23.33 -59.50
C SER A 706 -51.60 24.78 -59.14
N TYR A 707 -50.75 25.76 -59.46
CA TYR A 707 -50.98 27.18 -59.19
C TYR A 707 -51.62 27.83 -60.44
N LYS A 708 -52.69 28.62 -60.26
CA LYS A 708 -53.34 29.32 -61.38
C LYS A 708 -52.44 30.46 -61.87
N MET A 709 -51.63 30.21 -62.90
CA MET A 709 -50.73 31.20 -63.50
C MET A 709 -50.76 31.16 -65.03
N ASN A 710 -50.65 32.35 -65.66
CA ASN A 710 -50.63 32.52 -67.12
C ASN A 710 -49.23 32.26 -67.72
N ARG A 711 -48.34 31.55 -67.00
CA ARG A 711 -46.97 31.26 -67.40
C ARG A 711 -46.48 29.98 -66.73
N LYS A 712 -45.59 29.26 -67.40
CA LYS A 712 -44.86 28.14 -66.80
C LYS A 712 -43.83 28.63 -65.79
N ILE A 713 -43.52 27.77 -64.82
CA ILE A 713 -42.38 27.98 -63.92
C ILE A 713 -41.16 27.39 -64.60
N THR A 714 -40.13 28.20 -64.77
CA THR A 714 -38.87 27.80 -65.40
C THR A 714 -37.70 28.17 -64.49
N ILE A 715 -36.55 27.56 -64.74
CA ILE A 715 -35.31 27.83 -64.02
C ILE A 715 -34.19 28.16 -65.01
N SER A 716 -33.35 29.12 -64.63
CA SER A 716 -32.07 29.38 -65.30
C SER A 716 -30.96 28.70 -64.52
N ILE A 717 -29.96 28.17 -65.23
CA ILE A 717 -28.92 27.35 -64.62
C ILE A 717 -27.52 27.73 -65.13
N GLY A 718 -26.59 27.98 -64.22
CA GLY A 718 -25.15 28.03 -64.50
C GLY A 718 -24.48 26.70 -64.12
N VAL A 719 -23.57 26.20 -64.96
CA VAL A 719 -22.84 24.94 -64.75
C VAL A 719 -21.33 25.15 -64.91
N THR A 720 -20.56 24.73 -63.92
CA THR A 720 -19.10 24.68 -64.01
C THR A 720 -18.59 23.37 -63.42
N GLU A 721 -17.31 23.10 -63.60
CA GLU A 721 -16.59 22.09 -62.85
C GLU A 721 -15.57 22.79 -61.94
N PHE A 722 -15.31 22.21 -60.77
CA PHE A 722 -14.21 22.67 -59.93
C PHE A 722 -12.87 22.43 -60.62
N SER A 723 -11.94 23.35 -60.40
CA SER A 723 -10.58 23.25 -60.94
C SER A 723 -9.55 23.31 -59.81
N LYS A 724 -8.45 22.59 -59.97
CA LYS A 724 -7.30 22.64 -59.05
C LYS A 724 -6.71 24.04 -58.95
N SER A 725 -6.75 24.83 -60.03
CA SER A 725 -6.14 26.16 -60.12
C SER A 725 -7.01 27.31 -59.59
N LYS A 726 -8.28 27.06 -59.25
CA LYS A 726 -9.23 28.08 -58.80
C LYS A 726 -9.65 27.83 -57.36
N SER A 727 -9.88 28.89 -56.58
CA SER A 727 -10.46 28.77 -55.24
C SER A 727 -11.94 28.39 -55.30
N VAL A 728 -12.54 28.03 -54.16
CA VAL A 728 -14.00 27.79 -54.07
C VAL A 728 -14.76 29.06 -54.46
N GLU A 729 -14.28 30.21 -54.00
CA GLU A 729 -14.84 31.53 -54.26
C GLU A 729 -14.79 31.87 -55.76
N ASP A 730 -13.69 31.59 -56.45
CA ASP A 730 -13.56 31.80 -57.89
C ASP A 730 -14.51 30.90 -58.69
N THR A 731 -14.68 29.64 -58.25
CA THR A 731 -15.63 28.71 -58.88
C THR A 731 -17.08 29.14 -58.65
N LEU A 732 -17.41 29.65 -57.47
CA LEU A 732 -18.73 30.21 -57.18
C LEU A 732 -19.01 31.48 -58.01
N LEU A 733 -18.04 32.37 -58.13
CA LEU A 733 -18.17 33.57 -58.97
C LEU A 733 -18.37 33.21 -60.45
N LEU A 734 -17.67 32.17 -60.93
CA LEU A 734 -17.83 31.68 -62.29
C LEU A 734 -19.24 31.12 -62.54
N VAL A 735 -19.75 30.26 -61.64
CA VAL A 735 -21.08 29.67 -61.83
C VAL A 735 -22.20 30.71 -61.73
N ASP A 736 -22.01 31.74 -60.91
CA ASP A 736 -22.92 32.89 -60.79
C ASP A 736 -22.97 33.72 -62.09
N ASN A 737 -21.80 34.03 -62.67
CA ASN A 737 -21.73 34.71 -63.98
C ASN A 737 -22.41 33.92 -65.10
N LEU A 738 -22.29 32.59 -65.09
CA LEU A 738 -22.97 31.72 -66.05
C LEU A 738 -24.49 31.73 -65.84
N LEU A 739 -24.96 31.67 -64.59
CA LEU A 739 -26.38 31.80 -64.28
C LEU A 739 -26.92 33.15 -64.73
N TYR A 740 -26.17 34.24 -64.50
CA TYR A 740 -26.54 35.58 -64.94
C TYR A 740 -26.67 35.64 -66.47
N LYS A 741 -25.71 35.06 -67.19
CA LYS A 741 -25.76 34.93 -68.66
C LYS A 741 -26.98 34.12 -69.12
N ALA A 742 -27.36 33.06 -68.42
CA ALA A 742 -28.55 32.27 -68.74
C ALA A 742 -29.82 33.14 -68.62
N LYS A 743 -29.87 34.04 -67.62
CA LYS A 743 -30.98 34.98 -67.43
C LYS A 743 -31.04 36.06 -68.51
N GLU A 744 -29.91 36.55 -69.00
CA GLU A 744 -29.86 37.54 -70.09
C GLU A 744 -30.20 36.91 -71.45
N ASN A 745 -29.74 35.68 -71.70
CA ASN A 745 -29.93 34.95 -72.96
C ASN A 745 -31.33 34.32 -73.11
N GLY A 746 -32.36 34.93 -72.51
CA GLY A 746 -33.76 34.52 -72.66
C GLY A 746 -34.32 33.61 -71.58
N ARG A 747 -33.56 33.30 -70.51
CA ARG A 747 -33.98 32.42 -69.39
C ARG A 747 -34.32 31.00 -69.83
N ASN A 748 -34.77 30.16 -68.88
CA ASN A 748 -35.12 28.76 -69.11
C ASN A 748 -34.06 28.00 -69.92
N ARG A 749 -32.79 28.12 -69.52
CA ARG A 749 -31.65 27.52 -70.22
C ARG A 749 -30.49 27.24 -69.29
N VAL A 750 -29.56 26.43 -69.78
CA VAL A 750 -28.28 26.13 -69.13
C VAL A 750 -27.15 26.87 -69.85
N GLU A 751 -26.31 27.56 -69.09
CA GLU A 751 -25.03 28.11 -69.56
C GLU A 751 -23.87 27.43 -68.82
N GLU A 752 -22.77 27.16 -69.52
CA GLU A 752 -21.61 26.45 -68.96
C GLU A 752 -20.27 27.15 -69.26
N SER A 753 -19.26 26.90 -68.42
CA SER A 753 -17.89 27.45 -68.54
C SER A 753 -17.05 26.82 -69.63
#